data_AF-A0A8C1JMV3-F1
#
_entry.id   AF-A0A8C1JMV3-F1
#
_cell.length_a   1.000
_cell.length_b   1.000
_cell.length_c   1.000
_cell.angle_alpha   90.00
_cell.angle_beta   90.00
_cell.angle_gamma   90.00
#
_symmetry.space_group_name_H-M   'P 1'
#
loop_
_entity.id
_entity.type
_entity.pdbx_description
1 polymer ?
#
loop_
_entity_poly.entity_id
_entity_poly.type
_entity_poly.pdbx_seq_one_letter_code
_entity_poly.pdbx_strand_id
1 'polypeptide(L)'
;LKAQKTPILKGVATDCFSLLHRGCTDIICCIFFIVAIVGYVAVGILAWTHGDPRKVIYPTDSLGQYCGQGKLEKKPLLFYFNMMKCASPMVLLEFQCPTPQVCVEKCPDRTLTLVTAIAKPEDWKYYKSYCREDPGNKPMTEILQKKLCPAYLISSKPCKAFRCFPSLGKKGEVITVVLKHALVMEGRQVAMKIFEDYTKSWYWILICLLIAVVLSLIFIVLLRYLAGIMVWVMILMVIAVVACGIAYSSIKYVNLKDTAGSNITLQQLGFQPDFSVYLHIRQTWLAFIIILAILEVIIIIILIFLRNRIRIAVELMKEASRAVGYVMSSLFYPIFTFFLLTIVIAYWGITAVFLSTSSEPVYKVFNETDCPHGRQTCEPENFTISAMKTDCPRSECLFAFYGGETPYHKYLIFFQFYNVFLFFWCANFVTALGQMTLAGAFASYYWAPNKPNDMPAYPLCASLGRSLRYHTGSLAFGSLILAIVQIIRVLLEYIDHKLKGAENKFAKFLLCCLKCCFWCLEKFIKFINRNAYIMVAIYGKNFCRSARDAFFLLMRNVIRVVVLDKVTDFILFLGKLLIVGLVGIFAFFFFSGQTDAFKDAAPSLHYYWVPILTVLVGSYLIAHGFFSVYAMCVDTLFLCFCEDLERNDGSAARPYHMTTELRYILMKDADAAQTPTSRDETMQLTPPDKTMEN
;
A
#
# COMPACT_ATOMS: atom_id res chain seq x y z
N LEU A 1 -55.61 -10.16 40.61
CA LEU A 1 -54.42 -9.92 41.45
C LEU A 1 -53.19 -9.86 40.57
N LYS A 2 -52.72 -8.64 40.27
CA LYS A 2 -51.49 -8.34 39.53
C LYS A 2 -50.31 -8.83 40.36
N ALA A 3 -49.63 -9.88 39.91
CA ALA A 3 -48.36 -10.30 40.51
C ALA A 3 -47.25 -9.32 40.06
N GLN A 4 -46.82 -8.55 41.04
CA GLN A 4 -45.70 -7.64 41.09
C GLN A 4 -44.40 -8.36 40.64
N LYS A 5 -44.10 -8.32 39.33
CA LYS A 5 -42.76 -8.65 38.82
C LYS A 5 -41.82 -7.53 39.26
N THR A 6 -40.92 -7.90 40.17
CA THR A 6 -39.75 -7.16 40.65
C THR A 6 -39.08 -6.32 39.54
N PRO A 7 -38.84 -5.01 39.74
CA PRO A 7 -38.14 -4.16 38.78
C PRO A 7 -36.61 -4.39 38.73
N ILE A 8 -36.06 -5.21 39.63
CA ILE A 8 -34.61 -5.34 39.84
C ILE A 8 -33.95 -6.28 38.81
N LEU A 9 -34.69 -7.22 38.21
CA LEU A 9 -34.15 -8.10 37.15
C LEU A 9 -33.99 -7.41 35.78
N LYS A 10 -34.51 -6.19 35.62
CA LYS A 10 -34.22 -5.30 34.48
C LYS A 10 -33.07 -4.34 34.74
N GLY A 11 -32.34 -4.44 35.85
CA GLY A 11 -31.19 -3.57 36.12
C GLY A 11 -29.94 -4.06 35.41
N VAL A 12 -29.51 -5.28 35.71
CA VAL A 12 -28.11 -5.69 35.45
C VAL A 12 -27.83 -6.06 33.98
N ALA A 13 -28.79 -6.67 33.28
CA ALA A 13 -28.65 -7.01 31.85
C ALA A 13 -28.99 -5.82 30.92
N THR A 14 -29.70 -4.81 31.45
CA THR A 14 -30.17 -3.64 30.70
C THR A 14 -29.18 -2.48 30.77
N ASP A 15 -28.28 -2.46 31.77
CA ASP A 15 -27.25 -1.41 31.90
C ASP A 15 -26.11 -1.51 30.87
N CYS A 16 -25.83 -2.68 30.28
CA CYS A 16 -24.78 -2.81 29.26
C CYS A 16 -25.26 -2.38 27.85
N PHE A 17 -26.58 -2.39 27.61
CA PHE A 17 -27.17 -2.13 26.28
C PHE A 17 -28.32 -1.10 26.29
N SER A 18 -28.62 -0.44 27.41
CA SER A 18 -29.55 0.69 27.38
C SER A 18 -28.94 1.80 26.53
N LEU A 19 -29.48 1.93 25.32
CA LEU A 19 -29.29 2.99 24.33
C LEU A 19 -29.58 4.41 24.88
N LEU A 20 -29.87 4.57 26.19
CA LEU A 20 -30.48 5.76 26.75
C LEU A 20 -29.49 6.80 27.31
N HIS A 21 -28.22 6.46 27.60
CA HIS A 21 -27.26 7.45 28.09
C HIS A 21 -25.82 7.19 27.60
N ARG A 22 -25.54 7.49 26.32
CA ARG A 22 -24.16 7.64 25.84
C ARG A 22 -23.82 9.13 25.71
N GLY A 23 -22.70 9.53 26.31
CA GLY A 23 -22.11 10.86 26.15
C GLY A 23 -21.09 10.91 25.02
N CYS A 24 -20.79 12.10 24.51
CA CYS A 24 -19.70 12.29 23.56
C CYS A 24 -18.35 11.99 24.24
N THR A 25 -17.50 11.20 23.58
CA THR A 25 -16.18 10.82 24.10
C THR A 25 -15.07 11.62 23.43
N ASP A 26 -14.04 11.96 24.21
CA ASP A 26 -12.81 12.63 23.76
C ASP A 26 -13.05 13.88 22.88
N ILE A 27 -13.93 14.78 23.32
CA ILE A 27 -14.41 15.95 22.56
C ILE A 27 -13.27 16.85 22.06
N ILE A 28 -12.22 17.06 22.86
CA ILE A 28 -11.06 17.88 22.47
C ILE A 28 -10.38 17.32 21.22
N CYS A 29 -10.22 15.99 21.16
CA CYS A 29 -9.61 15.32 20.01
C CYS A 29 -10.51 15.40 18.77
N CYS A 30 -11.84 15.40 18.96
CA CYS A 30 -12.80 15.63 17.89
C CYS A 30 -12.65 17.04 17.29
N ILE A 31 -12.59 18.07 18.15
CA ILE A 31 -12.40 19.46 17.71
C ILE A 31 -11.07 19.61 16.97
N PHE A 32 -9.98 19.07 17.52
CA PHE A 32 -8.67 19.12 16.90
C PHE A 32 -8.65 18.45 15.52
N PHE A 33 -9.33 17.30 15.37
CA PHE A 33 -9.46 16.63 14.08
C PHE A 33 -10.26 17.45 13.08
N ILE A 34 -11.38 18.04 13.47
CA ILE A 34 -12.18 18.90 12.58
C ILE A 34 -11.36 20.10 12.09
N VAL A 35 -10.65 20.78 13.00
CA VAL A 35 -9.76 21.89 12.65
C VAL A 35 -8.66 21.45 11.69
N ALA A 36 -8.06 20.27 11.91
CA ALA A 36 -7.06 19.71 11.02
C ALA A 36 -7.63 19.40 9.62
N ILE A 37 -8.85 18.88 9.52
CA ILE A 37 -9.52 18.64 8.23
C ILE A 37 -9.82 19.96 7.50
N VAL A 38 -10.31 20.98 8.20
CA VAL A 38 -10.55 22.31 7.61
C VAL A 38 -9.24 22.92 7.09
N GLY A 39 -8.16 22.84 7.88
CA GLY A 39 -6.83 23.25 7.44
C GLY A 39 -6.34 22.46 6.22
N TYR A 40 -6.64 21.16 6.16
CA TYR A 40 -6.27 20.32 5.03
C TYR A 40 -7.00 20.67 3.74
N VAL A 41 -8.28 21.05 3.84
CA VAL A 41 -9.05 21.60 2.73
C VAL A 41 -8.48 22.92 2.25
N ALA A 42 -8.12 23.83 3.18
CA ALA A 42 -7.50 25.11 2.84
C ALA A 42 -6.15 24.94 2.12
N VAL A 43 -5.29 24.02 2.58
CA VAL A 43 -4.02 23.70 1.90
C VAL A 43 -4.26 23.12 0.51
N GLY A 44 -5.27 22.28 0.34
CA GLY A 44 -5.67 21.76 -0.97
C GLY A 44 -6.07 22.87 -1.94
N ILE A 45 -6.94 23.80 -1.49
CA ILE A 45 -7.36 24.95 -2.29
C ILE A 45 -6.15 25.80 -2.70
N LEU A 46 -5.26 26.14 -1.76
CA LEU A 46 -4.04 26.90 -2.05
C LEU A 46 -3.11 26.18 -3.04
N ALA A 47 -2.96 24.86 -2.88
CA ALA A 47 -2.17 24.06 -3.80
C ALA A 47 -2.78 24.06 -5.21
N TRP A 48 -4.10 23.99 -5.34
CA TRP A 48 -4.79 23.98 -6.63
C TRP A 48 -4.81 25.33 -7.33
N THR A 49 -4.80 26.44 -6.58
CA THR A 49 -4.75 27.78 -7.17
C THR A 49 -3.36 28.14 -7.68
N HIS A 50 -2.30 27.66 -7.04
CA HIS A 50 -0.91 27.99 -7.40
C HIS A 50 -0.19 26.89 -8.19
N GLY A 51 -0.62 25.64 -8.07
CA GLY A 51 -0.01 24.50 -8.73
C GLY A 51 -0.41 24.39 -10.20
N ASP A 52 0.56 24.10 -11.06
CA ASP A 52 0.32 23.79 -12.47
C ASP A 52 0.72 22.33 -12.75
N PRO A 53 -0.24 21.39 -12.86
CA PRO A 53 0.06 19.97 -13.06
C PRO A 53 0.78 19.71 -14.40
N ARG A 54 0.73 20.65 -15.35
CA ARG A 54 1.43 20.52 -16.65
C ARG A 54 2.94 20.42 -16.48
N LYS A 55 3.52 20.99 -15.42
CA LYS A 55 4.97 20.92 -15.12
C LYS A 55 5.48 19.49 -14.92
N VAL A 56 4.61 18.54 -14.53
CA VAL A 56 4.99 17.12 -14.36
C VAL A 56 4.83 16.35 -15.68
N ILE A 57 3.87 16.74 -16.51
CA ILE A 57 3.49 16.00 -17.72
C ILE A 57 4.36 16.41 -18.91
N TYR A 58 4.59 17.72 -19.08
CA TYR A 58 5.26 18.27 -20.26
C TYR A 58 6.67 18.77 -19.94
N PRO A 59 7.66 18.46 -20.80
CA PRO A 59 8.98 19.06 -20.70
C PRO A 59 8.95 20.53 -21.11
N THR A 60 9.85 21.31 -20.53
CA THR A 60 10.06 22.72 -20.87
C THR A 60 11.37 22.93 -21.61
N ASP A 61 11.39 23.85 -22.58
CA ASP A 61 12.61 24.28 -23.26
C ASP A 61 13.46 25.23 -22.38
N SER A 62 14.60 25.69 -22.89
CA SER A 62 15.46 26.65 -22.16
C SER A 62 14.82 28.01 -21.92
N LEU A 63 13.73 28.34 -22.62
CA LEU A 63 12.96 29.57 -22.48
C LEU A 63 11.78 29.40 -21.51
N GLY A 64 11.60 28.21 -20.92
CA GLY A 64 10.51 27.91 -19.99
C GLY A 64 9.18 27.59 -20.69
N GLN A 65 9.16 27.40 -22.01
CA GLN A 65 7.95 27.07 -22.75
C GLN A 65 7.69 25.56 -22.77
N TYR A 66 6.43 25.16 -22.57
CA TYR A 66 6.02 23.75 -22.61
C TYR A 66 6.03 23.21 -24.05
N CYS A 67 6.73 22.09 -24.28
CA CYS A 67 6.70 21.41 -25.57
C CYS A 67 5.32 20.78 -25.79
N GLY A 68 4.73 20.98 -26.98
CA GLY A 68 3.44 20.39 -27.36
C GLY A 68 2.21 21.17 -26.88
N GLN A 69 2.38 22.40 -26.38
CA GLN A 69 1.26 23.24 -25.93
C GLN A 69 1.46 24.72 -26.30
N GLY A 70 0.37 25.45 -26.58
CA GLY A 70 0.41 26.87 -26.95
C GLY A 70 1.16 27.12 -28.27
N LYS A 71 2.14 28.05 -28.26
CA LYS A 71 2.95 28.39 -29.45
C LYS A 71 3.75 27.20 -30.02
N LEU A 72 3.96 26.15 -29.22
CA LEU A 72 4.75 24.95 -29.54
C LEU A 72 3.90 23.68 -29.70
N GLU A 73 2.60 23.79 -29.98
CA GLU A 73 1.69 22.63 -30.17
C GLU A 73 2.22 21.59 -31.17
N LYS A 74 2.81 22.03 -32.27
CA LYS A 74 3.37 21.14 -33.31
C LYS A 74 4.73 20.53 -32.93
N LYS A 75 5.31 20.91 -31.78
CA LYS A 75 6.65 20.49 -31.35
C LYS A 75 6.60 19.84 -29.96
N PRO A 76 6.12 18.59 -29.84
CA PRO A 76 5.91 17.95 -28.55
C PRO A 76 7.18 17.37 -27.90
N LEU A 77 8.30 17.22 -28.63
CA LEU A 77 9.50 16.53 -28.14
C LEU A 77 10.58 17.53 -27.71
N LEU A 78 11.30 17.26 -26.63
CA LEU A 78 12.42 18.08 -26.17
C LEU A 78 13.77 17.48 -26.61
N PHE A 79 14.61 18.30 -27.24
CA PHE A 79 15.95 17.94 -27.72
C PHE A 79 17.04 18.73 -26.98
N TYR A 80 18.14 18.03 -26.63
CA TYR A 80 19.32 18.59 -25.96
C TYR A 80 20.43 18.85 -26.96
N PHE A 81 21.02 20.05 -26.95
CA PHE A 81 22.14 20.37 -27.84
C PHE A 81 23.37 19.53 -27.57
N ASN A 82 23.62 19.17 -26.31
CA ASN A 82 24.67 18.23 -25.93
C ASN A 82 24.26 17.49 -24.65
N MET A 83 23.85 16.23 -24.82
CA MET A 83 23.42 15.36 -23.72
C MET A 83 24.59 14.99 -22.79
N MET A 84 25.83 14.96 -23.28
CA MET A 84 26.98 14.50 -22.48
C MET A 84 27.36 15.48 -21.37
N LYS A 85 27.09 16.78 -21.55
CA LYS A 85 27.27 17.78 -20.48
C LYS A 85 26.27 17.62 -19.32
N CYS A 86 25.19 16.85 -19.52
CA CYS A 86 24.23 16.53 -18.48
C CYS A 86 24.66 15.35 -17.57
N ALA A 87 25.72 14.63 -17.92
CA ALA A 87 26.11 13.39 -17.24
C ALA A 87 27.02 13.61 -16.01
N SER A 88 27.30 14.87 -15.63
CA SER A 88 28.17 15.15 -14.48
C SER A 88 27.39 15.07 -13.14
N PRO A 89 27.99 14.56 -12.06
CA PRO A 89 27.33 14.43 -10.75
C PRO A 89 26.85 15.77 -10.16
N MET A 90 27.46 16.88 -10.57
CA MET A 90 27.12 18.23 -10.12
C MET A 90 25.77 18.72 -10.68
N VAL A 91 25.37 18.24 -11.87
CA VAL A 91 24.08 18.54 -12.51
C VAL A 91 22.88 17.94 -11.77
N LEU A 92 23.09 16.88 -10.98
CA LEU A 92 22.07 16.27 -10.12
C LEU A 92 21.71 17.12 -8.89
N LEU A 93 22.58 18.04 -8.46
CA LEU A 93 22.32 18.94 -7.34
C LEU A 93 21.55 20.20 -7.78
N GLU A 94 21.76 20.66 -9.02
CA GLU A 94 21.11 21.86 -9.57
C GLU A 94 19.88 21.55 -10.43
N PHE A 95 19.54 20.27 -10.64
CA PHE A 95 18.45 19.79 -11.50
C PHE A 95 18.49 20.29 -12.95
N GLN A 96 19.63 20.83 -13.41
CA GLN A 96 19.70 21.47 -14.71
C GLN A 96 20.95 21.15 -15.52
N CYS A 97 20.74 20.71 -16.76
CA CYS A 97 21.79 20.57 -17.75
C CYS A 97 22.32 21.93 -18.19
N PRO A 98 23.64 22.14 -18.23
CA PRO A 98 24.27 23.37 -18.72
C PRO A 98 24.28 23.42 -20.26
N THR A 99 23.19 23.00 -20.90
CA THR A 99 23.03 22.95 -22.37
C THR A 99 21.67 23.47 -22.80
N PRO A 100 21.60 24.19 -23.94
CA PRO A 100 20.35 24.59 -24.54
C PRO A 100 19.46 23.39 -24.86
N GLN A 101 18.17 23.56 -24.59
CA GLN A 101 17.10 22.59 -24.80
C GLN A 101 16.05 23.26 -25.69
N VAL A 102 15.59 22.57 -26.72
CA VAL A 102 14.62 23.11 -27.70
C VAL A 102 13.52 22.08 -27.96
N CYS A 103 12.29 22.55 -28.12
CA CYS A 103 11.18 21.70 -28.54
C CYS A 103 11.23 21.46 -30.05
N VAL A 104 11.03 20.22 -30.48
CA VAL A 104 11.10 19.73 -31.86
C VAL A 104 9.89 18.84 -32.18
N GLU A 105 9.54 18.76 -33.46
CA GLU A 105 8.43 17.93 -33.95
C GLU A 105 8.81 16.45 -34.00
N LYS A 106 10.02 16.16 -34.47
CA LYS A 106 10.58 14.81 -34.58
C LYS A 106 11.99 14.78 -34.02
N CYS A 107 12.40 13.67 -33.42
CA CYS A 107 13.79 13.49 -33.05
C CYS A 107 14.69 13.34 -34.29
N PRO A 108 15.95 13.77 -34.20
CA PRO A 108 16.86 13.69 -35.34
C PRO A 108 17.11 12.22 -35.71
N ASP A 109 16.80 11.84 -36.95
CA ASP A 109 16.99 10.46 -37.42
C ASP A 109 18.42 10.20 -37.94
N ARG A 110 19.17 11.27 -38.24
CA ARG A 110 20.52 11.24 -38.84
C ARG A 110 21.54 11.95 -37.96
N THR A 111 22.79 11.50 -38.04
CA THR A 111 23.93 12.15 -37.40
C THR A 111 24.60 13.11 -38.38
N LEU A 112 24.65 14.40 -38.04
CA LEU A 112 25.17 15.47 -38.89
C LEU A 112 25.97 16.47 -38.05
N THR A 113 27.08 16.99 -38.58
CA THR A 113 27.83 18.08 -37.95
C THR A 113 27.42 19.42 -38.55
N LEU A 114 27.58 20.52 -37.81
CA LEU A 114 27.24 21.85 -38.33
C LEU A 114 27.96 22.17 -39.65
N VAL A 115 29.22 21.73 -39.78
CA VAL A 115 30.04 21.92 -40.99
C VAL A 115 29.45 21.18 -42.20
N THR A 116 29.04 19.92 -42.01
CA THR A 116 28.46 19.10 -43.09
C THR A 116 27.07 19.58 -43.49
N ALA A 117 26.31 20.12 -42.54
CA ALA A 117 24.99 20.68 -42.80
C ALA A 117 25.05 21.98 -43.60
N ILE A 118 25.99 22.90 -43.32
CA ILE A 118 26.12 24.16 -44.07
C ILE A 118 26.58 23.91 -45.51
N ALA A 119 27.37 22.86 -45.75
CA ALA A 119 27.90 22.52 -47.07
C ALA A 119 26.82 22.08 -48.08
N LYS A 120 25.65 21.64 -47.63
CA LYS A 120 24.56 21.14 -48.49
C LYS A 120 23.24 21.85 -48.18
N PRO A 121 22.56 22.48 -49.17
CA PRO A 121 21.32 23.23 -48.93
C PRO A 121 20.20 22.39 -48.31
N GLU A 122 20.07 21.12 -48.70
CA GLU A 122 19.04 20.22 -48.18
C GLU A 122 19.28 19.83 -46.72
N ASP A 123 20.54 19.50 -46.38
CA ASP A 123 20.92 19.17 -45.00
C ASP A 123 20.81 20.40 -44.09
N TRP A 124 21.08 21.60 -44.61
CA TRP A 124 20.90 22.86 -43.87
C TRP A 124 19.44 23.12 -43.50
N LYS A 125 18.50 22.89 -44.44
CA LYS A 125 17.06 23.03 -44.17
C LYS A 125 16.59 22.06 -43.08
N TYR A 126 17.08 20.82 -43.10
CA TYR A 126 16.81 19.85 -42.04
C TYR A 126 17.44 20.28 -40.70
N TYR A 127 18.69 20.74 -40.70
CA TYR A 127 19.42 21.15 -39.50
C TYR A 127 18.77 22.33 -38.78
N LYS A 128 18.26 23.31 -39.52
CA LYS A 128 17.56 24.49 -38.97
C LYS A 128 16.38 24.13 -38.08
N SER A 129 15.71 22.99 -38.31
CA SER A 129 14.57 22.56 -37.49
C SER A 129 14.92 22.24 -36.03
N TYR A 130 16.21 22.03 -35.74
CA TYR A 130 16.75 21.73 -34.41
C TYR A 130 17.47 22.93 -33.76
N CYS A 131 17.44 24.10 -34.41
CA CYS A 131 17.97 25.35 -33.86
C CYS A 131 16.94 26.07 -32.98
N ARG A 132 17.42 26.86 -32.02
CA ARG A 132 16.58 27.68 -31.12
C ARG A 132 15.89 28.81 -31.89
N GLU A 133 16.63 29.47 -32.77
CA GLU A 133 16.16 30.55 -33.66
C GLU A 133 16.77 30.36 -35.06
N ASP A 134 16.18 30.98 -36.09
CA ASP A 134 16.73 30.93 -37.44
C ASP A 134 18.04 31.73 -37.50
N PRO A 135 19.20 31.09 -37.75
CA PRO A 135 20.49 31.78 -37.73
C PRO A 135 20.71 32.74 -38.90
N GLY A 136 19.81 32.79 -39.91
CA GLY A 136 19.99 33.63 -41.09
C GLY A 136 21.30 33.32 -41.85
N ASN A 137 22.03 34.36 -42.25
CA ASN A 137 23.35 34.27 -42.91
C ASN A 137 24.53 34.54 -41.95
N LYS A 138 24.35 34.30 -40.65
CA LYS A 138 25.42 34.51 -39.66
C LYS A 138 26.60 33.56 -39.88
N PRO A 139 27.85 34.00 -39.64
CA PRO A 139 29.02 33.13 -39.74
C PRO A 139 28.95 32.00 -38.70
N MET A 140 29.49 30.82 -39.06
CA MET A 140 29.45 29.61 -38.24
C MET A 140 29.99 29.82 -36.81
N THR A 141 31.02 30.66 -36.66
CA THR A 141 31.59 31.03 -35.37
C THR A 141 30.58 31.77 -34.48
N GLU A 142 29.78 32.67 -35.05
CA GLU A 142 28.73 33.39 -34.33
C GLU A 142 27.56 32.44 -33.97
N ILE A 143 27.22 31.48 -34.83
CA ILE A 143 26.16 30.48 -34.56
C ILE A 143 26.52 29.59 -33.37
N LEU A 144 27.77 29.12 -33.29
CA LEU A 144 28.26 28.30 -32.19
C LEU A 144 28.46 29.11 -30.91
N GLN A 145 28.98 30.34 -31.01
CA GLN A 145 29.17 31.23 -29.85
C GLN A 145 27.85 31.65 -29.22
N LYS A 146 26.85 31.98 -30.03
CA LYS A 146 25.50 32.33 -29.56
C LYS A 146 24.63 31.10 -29.27
N LYS A 147 25.17 29.89 -29.41
CA LYS A 147 24.46 28.61 -29.19
C LYS A 147 23.07 28.59 -29.86
N LEU A 148 22.98 29.13 -31.07
CA LEU A 148 21.71 29.20 -31.82
C LEU A 148 21.33 27.81 -32.34
N CYS A 149 22.33 27.01 -32.70
CA CYS A 149 22.16 25.66 -33.19
C CYS A 149 23.09 24.69 -32.45
N PRO A 150 22.76 23.38 -32.40
CA PRO A 150 23.68 22.38 -31.88
C PRO A 150 24.98 22.36 -32.71
N ALA A 151 26.07 21.83 -32.15
CA ALA A 151 27.33 21.65 -32.90
C ALA A 151 27.27 20.39 -33.80
N TYR A 152 26.52 19.39 -33.34
CA TYR A 152 26.26 18.15 -34.04
C TYR A 152 24.89 17.60 -33.63
N LEU A 153 24.20 16.97 -34.57
CA LEU A 153 23.01 16.17 -34.35
C LEU A 153 23.45 14.71 -34.24
N ILE A 154 22.91 13.98 -33.29
CA ILE A 154 23.07 12.52 -33.19
C ILE A 154 21.73 11.88 -33.52
N SER A 155 21.73 10.81 -34.33
CA SER A 155 20.53 9.99 -34.53
C SER A 155 19.93 9.57 -33.18
N SER A 156 18.65 9.86 -32.99
CA SER A 156 17.94 9.80 -31.71
C SER A 156 16.52 9.28 -31.91
N LYS A 157 15.99 8.56 -30.93
CA LYS A 157 14.60 8.11 -30.91
C LYS A 157 13.79 8.86 -29.86
N PRO A 158 12.50 9.13 -30.12
CA PRO A 158 11.62 9.72 -29.13
C PRO A 158 11.38 8.75 -27.97
N CYS A 159 11.52 9.25 -26.75
CA CYS A 159 11.11 8.57 -25.53
C CYS A 159 9.72 9.08 -25.11
N LYS A 160 8.91 8.21 -24.50
CA LYS A 160 7.53 8.50 -24.06
C LYS A 160 7.41 9.54 -22.93
N ALA A 161 8.54 10.07 -22.44
CA ALA A 161 8.59 11.30 -21.61
C ALA A 161 8.78 12.58 -22.44
N PHE A 162 8.38 12.54 -23.73
CA PHE A 162 8.50 13.66 -24.67
C PHE A 162 9.93 14.20 -24.84
N ARG A 163 10.95 13.33 -24.85
CA ARG A 163 12.38 13.71 -24.95
C ARG A 163 13.11 12.88 -26.01
N CYS A 164 14.08 13.47 -26.70
CA CYS A 164 14.92 12.79 -27.68
C CYS A 164 16.17 12.18 -27.03
N PHE A 165 16.41 10.89 -27.26
CA PHE A 165 17.60 10.18 -26.76
C PHE A 165 18.40 9.55 -27.91
N PRO A 166 19.75 9.65 -27.88
CA PRO A 166 20.60 9.13 -28.94
C PRO A 166 20.46 7.61 -29.07
N SER A 167 20.24 7.15 -30.31
CA SER A 167 20.21 5.75 -30.70
C SER A 167 21.64 5.29 -30.98
N LEU A 168 22.40 4.95 -29.93
CA LEU A 168 23.75 4.41 -30.07
C LEU A 168 23.68 2.98 -30.63
N GLY A 169 23.95 2.84 -31.92
CA GLY A 169 24.12 1.52 -32.56
C GLY A 169 25.26 0.75 -31.91
N LYS A 170 25.10 -0.58 -31.82
CA LYS A 170 26.08 -1.53 -31.27
C LYS A 170 27.44 -1.48 -32.01
N LYS A 171 28.30 -0.49 -31.74
CA LYS A 171 29.72 -0.52 -32.09
C LYS A 171 30.55 0.28 -31.08
N GLY A 172 31.33 -0.44 -30.27
CA GLY A 172 32.64 -0.02 -29.75
C GLY A 172 32.71 0.97 -28.58
N GLU A 173 33.02 0.45 -27.40
CA GLU A 173 33.96 0.98 -26.36
C GLU A 173 34.10 2.50 -26.14
N VAL A 174 33.04 3.20 -25.75
CA VAL A 174 33.10 4.35 -24.80
C VAL A 174 31.82 4.38 -23.94
N ILE A 175 31.41 3.22 -23.39
CA ILE A 175 30.06 3.01 -22.85
C ILE A 175 30.10 2.61 -21.36
N THR A 176 30.85 3.33 -20.52
CA THR A 176 30.88 3.04 -19.07
C THR A 176 30.28 4.16 -18.20
N VAL A 177 30.30 5.42 -18.64
CA VAL A 177 29.68 6.52 -17.86
C VAL A 177 28.22 6.77 -18.27
N VAL A 178 27.88 6.57 -19.56
CA VAL A 178 26.50 6.68 -20.06
C VAL A 178 25.63 5.48 -19.63
N LEU A 179 26.24 4.31 -19.39
CA LEU A 179 25.53 3.06 -19.12
C LEU A 179 24.87 3.01 -17.73
N LYS A 180 25.44 3.68 -16.72
CA LYS A 180 24.79 3.78 -15.39
C LYS A 180 23.50 4.60 -15.44
N HIS A 181 23.40 5.58 -16.34
CA HIS A 181 22.20 6.41 -16.51
C HIS A 181 21.18 5.81 -17.50
N ALA A 182 21.60 4.91 -18.39
CA ALA A 182 20.70 4.11 -19.22
C ALA A 182 19.85 3.12 -18.40
N LEU A 183 20.34 2.68 -17.24
CA LEU A 183 19.65 1.72 -16.35
C LEU A 183 18.36 2.27 -15.71
N VAL A 184 18.28 3.59 -15.48
CA VAL A 184 17.05 4.28 -15.07
C VAL A 184 16.05 4.41 -16.25
N MET A 185 16.55 4.30 -17.48
CA MET A 185 15.83 4.62 -18.71
C MET A 185 15.24 3.39 -19.43
N GLU A 186 15.77 2.17 -19.23
CA GLU A 186 15.12 0.92 -19.65
C GLU A 186 13.81 0.68 -18.87
N GLY A 187 13.79 1.01 -17.57
CA GLY A 187 12.58 0.91 -16.74
C GLY A 187 11.41 1.76 -17.26
N ARG A 188 11.68 2.92 -17.89
CA ARG A 188 10.65 3.76 -18.52
C ARG A 188 10.06 3.13 -19.79
N GLN A 189 10.85 2.41 -20.59
CA GLN A 189 10.32 1.70 -21.76
C GLN A 189 9.43 0.52 -21.36
N VAL A 190 9.85 -0.24 -20.34
CA VAL A 190 9.04 -1.32 -19.74
C VAL A 190 7.73 -0.77 -19.17
N ALA A 191 7.79 0.30 -18.39
CA ALA A 191 6.59 0.95 -17.81
C ALA A 191 5.57 1.38 -18.87
N MET A 192 6.04 1.82 -20.03
CA MET A 192 5.17 2.26 -21.11
C MET A 192 4.59 1.15 -21.98
N LYS A 193 5.24 -0.02 -22.05
CA LYS A 193 4.65 -1.23 -22.62
C LYS A 193 3.60 -1.81 -21.66
N ILE A 194 3.91 -1.80 -20.36
CA ILE A 194 2.96 -2.13 -19.27
C ILE A 194 1.70 -1.25 -19.36
N PHE A 195 1.85 0.05 -19.57
CA PHE A 195 0.70 0.96 -19.71
C PHE A 195 -0.17 0.61 -20.92
N GLU A 196 0.44 0.27 -22.06
CA GLU A 196 -0.30 -0.16 -23.25
C GLU A 196 -1.02 -1.51 -23.04
N ASP A 197 -0.37 -2.43 -22.34
CA ASP A 197 -0.98 -3.70 -21.93
C ASP A 197 -2.20 -3.44 -21.02
N TYR A 198 -2.13 -2.47 -20.10
CA TYR A 198 -3.27 -2.06 -19.26
C TYR A 198 -4.40 -1.42 -20.06
N THR A 199 -4.11 -0.50 -20.99
CA THR A 199 -5.18 0.16 -21.78
C THR A 199 -5.94 -0.81 -22.67
N LYS A 200 -5.31 -1.92 -23.09
CA LYS A 200 -5.98 -2.99 -23.84
C LYS A 200 -6.74 -3.98 -22.94
N SER A 201 -6.26 -4.25 -21.73
CA SER A 201 -6.78 -5.33 -20.85
C SER A 201 -7.64 -4.87 -19.67
N TRP A 202 -7.80 -3.56 -19.42
CA TRP A 202 -8.46 -3.04 -18.21
C TRP A 202 -9.86 -3.61 -17.95
N TYR A 203 -10.70 -3.78 -18.98
CA TYR A 203 -12.06 -4.30 -18.82
C TYR A 203 -12.06 -5.77 -18.41
N TRP A 204 -11.16 -6.59 -18.97
CA TRP A 204 -10.98 -7.98 -18.57
C TRP A 204 -10.46 -8.11 -17.14
N ILE A 205 -9.52 -7.24 -16.75
CA ILE A 205 -9.03 -7.16 -15.37
C ILE A 205 -10.21 -6.89 -14.42
N LEU A 206 -11.09 -5.93 -14.75
CA LEU A 206 -12.27 -5.63 -13.94
C LEU A 206 -13.24 -6.82 -13.83
N ILE A 207 -13.47 -7.57 -14.92
CA ILE A 207 -14.31 -8.78 -14.89
C ILE A 207 -13.70 -9.84 -13.96
N CYS A 208 -12.40 -10.10 -14.05
CA CYS A 208 -11.71 -11.04 -13.15
C CYS A 208 -11.79 -10.60 -11.68
N LEU A 209 -11.70 -9.29 -11.40
CA LEU A 209 -11.87 -8.75 -10.05
C LEU A 209 -13.32 -8.89 -9.55
N LEU A 210 -14.32 -8.74 -10.43
CA LEU A 210 -15.72 -8.98 -10.09
C LEU A 210 -15.95 -10.46 -9.75
N ILE A 211 -15.36 -11.38 -10.52
CA ILE A 211 -15.38 -12.83 -10.20
C ILE A 211 -14.76 -13.07 -8.81
N ALA A 212 -13.66 -12.40 -8.47
CA ALA A 212 -13.05 -12.50 -7.15
C ALA A 212 -13.98 -12.03 -6.01
N VAL A 213 -14.79 -10.97 -6.23
CA VAL A 213 -15.83 -10.52 -5.29
C VAL A 213 -16.87 -11.62 -5.09
N VAL A 214 -17.40 -12.17 -6.18
CA VAL A 214 -18.44 -13.22 -6.14
C VAL A 214 -17.91 -14.48 -5.44
N LEU A 215 -16.70 -14.93 -5.79
CA LEU A 215 -16.05 -16.07 -5.13
C LEU A 215 -15.82 -15.81 -3.63
N SER A 216 -15.42 -14.59 -3.25
CA SER A 216 -15.25 -14.22 -1.83
C SER A 216 -16.57 -14.27 -1.06
N LEU A 217 -17.67 -13.79 -1.67
CA LEU A 217 -19.01 -13.87 -1.09
C LEU A 217 -19.50 -15.32 -0.96
N ILE A 218 -19.34 -16.12 -2.01
CA ILE A 218 -19.68 -17.55 -2.00
C ILE A 218 -18.89 -18.24 -0.88
N PHE A 219 -17.59 -17.99 -0.78
CA PHE A 219 -16.74 -18.57 0.26
C PHE A 219 -17.24 -18.24 1.68
N ILE A 220 -17.62 -16.98 1.94
CA ILE A 220 -18.17 -16.58 3.24
C ILE A 220 -19.54 -17.22 3.49
N VAL A 221 -20.37 -17.38 2.46
CA VAL A 221 -21.65 -18.09 2.60
C VAL A 221 -21.42 -19.58 2.86
N LEU A 222 -20.43 -20.22 2.22
CA LEU A 222 -20.07 -21.61 2.48
C LEU A 222 -19.53 -21.80 3.91
N LEU A 223 -18.78 -20.84 4.43
CA LEU A 223 -18.38 -20.75 5.84
C LEU A 223 -19.59 -20.77 6.80
N ARG A 224 -20.80 -20.45 6.34
CA ARG A 224 -22.02 -20.51 7.17
C ARG A 224 -22.51 -21.93 7.41
N TYR A 225 -22.51 -22.74 6.36
CA TYR A 225 -23.14 -24.06 6.40
C TYR A 225 -22.16 -25.16 6.81
N LEU A 226 -20.88 -25.01 6.46
CA LEU A 226 -19.90 -26.09 6.55
C LEU A 226 -18.57 -25.63 7.18
N ALA A 227 -18.58 -24.64 8.08
CA ALA A 227 -17.36 -24.05 8.66
C ALA A 227 -16.31 -25.09 9.09
N GLY A 228 -16.74 -26.13 9.82
CA GLY A 228 -15.85 -27.20 10.28
C GLY A 228 -15.24 -28.02 9.16
N ILE A 229 -16.07 -28.52 8.23
CA ILE A 229 -15.60 -29.31 7.07
C ILE A 229 -14.68 -28.46 6.20
N MET A 230 -15.05 -27.20 5.98
CA MET A 230 -14.32 -26.27 5.14
C MET A 230 -12.90 -25.99 5.66
N VAL A 231 -12.71 -25.86 6.98
CA VAL A 231 -11.37 -25.71 7.57
C VAL A 231 -10.50 -26.93 7.29
N TRP A 232 -11.02 -28.14 7.45
CA TRP A 232 -10.28 -29.37 7.15
C TRP A 232 -9.98 -29.52 5.66
N VAL A 233 -10.94 -29.20 4.79
CA VAL A 233 -10.75 -29.22 3.33
C VAL A 233 -9.67 -28.22 2.91
N MET A 234 -9.65 -27.01 3.47
CA MET A 234 -8.60 -26.02 3.19
C MET A 234 -7.22 -26.49 3.63
N ILE A 235 -7.12 -27.07 4.83
CA ILE A 235 -5.86 -27.62 5.34
C ILE A 235 -5.34 -28.71 4.40
N LEU A 236 -6.21 -29.66 4.01
CA LEU A 236 -5.86 -30.75 3.11
C LEU A 236 -5.51 -30.24 1.70
N MET A 237 -6.24 -29.26 1.19
CA MET A 237 -5.98 -28.65 -0.12
C MET A 237 -4.62 -27.96 -0.16
N VAL A 238 -4.22 -27.27 0.91
CA VAL A 238 -2.93 -26.57 0.98
C VAL A 238 -1.77 -27.57 0.94
N ILE A 239 -1.84 -28.62 1.75
CA ILE A 239 -0.91 -29.76 1.73
C ILE A 239 -0.83 -30.36 0.32
N ALA A 240 -2.00 -30.58 -0.31
CA ALA A 240 -2.06 -31.14 -1.66
C ALA A 240 -1.41 -30.21 -2.71
N VAL A 241 -1.65 -28.90 -2.67
CA VAL A 241 -1.08 -27.93 -3.62
C VAL A 241 0.44 -27.86 -3.48
N VAL A 242 0.96 -27.82 -2.26
CA VAL A 242 2.42 -27.79 -2.02
C VAL A 242 3.05 -29.12 -2.49
N ALA A 243 2.41 -30.26 -2.19
CA ALA A 243 2.85 -31.57 -2.68
C ALA A 243 2.84 -31.66 -4.22
N CYS A 244 1.79 -31.15 -4.89
CA CYS A 244 1.75 -31.03 -6.34
C CYS A 244 2.85 -30.12 -6.88
N GLY A 245 3.16 -29.01 -6.20
CA GLY A 245 4.26 -28.11 -6.55
C GLY A 245 5.62 -28.80 -6.47
N ILE A 246 5.85 -29.63 -5.44
CA ILE A 246 7.06 -30.46 -5.31
C ILE A 246 7.13 -31.47 -6.46
N ALA A 247 6.03 -32.16 -6.76
CA ALA A 247 5.97 -33.13 -7.85
C ALA A 247 6.23 -32.49 -9.22
N TYR A 248 5.56 -31.37 -9.54
CA TYR A 248 5.75 -30.64 -10.80
C TYR A 248 7.19 -30.13 -10.96
N SER A 249 7.77 -29.58 -9.88
CA SER A 249 9.16 -29.12 -9.88
C SER A 249 10.15 -30.27 -10.06
N SER A 250 9.84 -31.44 -9.48
CA SER A 250 10.64 -32.66 -9.65
C SER A 250 10.60 -33.17 -11.08
N ILE A 251 9.42 -33.19 -11.71
CA ILE A 251 9.26 -33.56 -13.12
C ILE A 251 10.05 -32.61 -14.03
N LYS A 252 9.94 -31.29 -13.81
CA LYS A 252 10.72 -30.30 -14.57
C LYS A 252 12.23 -30.46 -14.34
N TYR A 253 12.67 -30.67 -13.11
CA TYR A 253 14.07 -30.91 -12.80
C TYR A 253 14.64 -32.12 -13.57
N VAL A 254 13.87 -33.22 -13.64
CA VAL A 254 14.27 -34.41 -14.40
C VAL A 254 14.26 -34.13 -15.91
N ASN A 255 13.22 -33.51 -16.46
CA ASN A 255 13.14 -33.21 -17.89
C ASN A 255 14.25 -32.26 -18.38
N LEU A 256 14.72 -31.33 -17.53
CA LEU A 256 15.82 -30.42 -17.85
C LEU A 256 17.21 -31.07 -17.71
N LYS A 257 17.31 -32.30 -17.20
CA LYS A 257 18.58 -33.05 -17.10
C LYS A 257 19.15 -33.40 -18.47
N ASP A 258 18.28 -33.63 -19.46
CA ASP A 258 18.65 -34.11 -20.80
C ASP A 258 18.83 -32.98 -21.82
N THR A 259 18.64 -31.71 -21.43
CA THR A 259 18.78 -30.54 -22.32
C THR A 259 20.17 -29.90 -22.19
N ALA A 260 20.91 -29.77 -23.30
CA ALA A 260 22.21 -29.11 -23.31
C ALA A 260 22.09 -27.60 -23.02
N GLY A 261 22.86 -27.09 -22.05
CA GLY A 261 22.86 -25.68 -21.64
C GLY A 261 22.09 -25.34 -20.35
N SER A 262 21.41 -26.31 -19.72
CA SER A 262 20.64 -26.12 -18.47
C SER A 262 21.48 -26.15 -17.17
N ASN A 263 22.78 -26.47 -17.27
CA ASN A 263 23.73 -26.66 -16.16
C ASN A 263 24.57 -25.41 -15.79
N ILE A 264 24.17 -24.23 -16.25
CA ILE A 264 24.80 -22.95 -15.90
C ILE A 264 24.47 -22.54 -14.46
N THR A 265 25.46 -22.00 -13.74
CA THR A 265 25.30 -21.54 -12.36
C THR A 265 24.74 -20.12 -12.30
N LEU A 266 23.83 -19.87 -11.34
CA LEU A 266 23.19 -18.55 -11.12
C LEU A 266 24.18 -17.39 -10.95
N GLN A 267 25.42 -17.67 -10.54
CA GLN A 267 26.46 -16.67 -10.33
C GLN A 267 27.15 -16.23 -11.63
N GLN A 268 27.08 -17.03 -12.69
CA GLN A 268 27.61 -16.69 -14.02
C GLN A 268 26.62 -15.89 -14.86
N LEU A 269 25.32 -16.03 -14.61
CA LEU A 269 24.31 -15.14 -15.16
C LEU A 269 24.21 -13.90 -14.27
N GLY A 270 24.81 -12.79 -14.69
CA GLY A 270 24.49 -11.48 -14.11
C GLY A 270 22.96 -11.25 -14.07
N PHE A 271 22.50 -10.27 -13.29
CA PHE A 271 21.06 -10.00 -13.12
C PHE A 271 20.39 -9.72 -14.48
N GLN A 272 19.64 -10.69 -15.01
CA GLN A 272 18.90 -10.55 -16.25
C GLN A 272 17.44 -10.20 -15.92
N PRO A 273 16.83 -9.20 -16.58
CA PRO A 273 15.45 -8.81 -16.30
C PRO A 273 14.41 -9.84 -16.78
N ASP A 274 14.79 -10.77 -17.67
CA ASP A 274 13.89 -11.81 -18.19
C ASP A 274 13.84 -13.04 -17.27
N PHE A 275 12.76 -13.12 -16.46
CA PHE A 275 12.52 -14.23 -15.53
C PHE A 275 12.42 -15.61 -16.19
N SER A 276 12.07 -15.66 -17.47
CA SER A 276 11.98 -16.91 -18.25
C SER A 276 13.32 -17.64 -18.34
N VAL A 277 14.44 -16.92 -18.34
CA VAL A 277 15.79 -17.50 -18.38
C VAL A 277 16.04 -18.33 -17.13
N TYR A 278 15.64 -17.84 -15.96
CA TYR A 278 15.79 -18.55 -14.69
C TYR A 278 14.94 -19.83 -14.63
N LEU A 279 13.79 -19.89 -15.33
CA LEU A 279 12.96 -21.10 -15.40
C LEU A 279 13.53 -22.19 -16.32
N HIS A 280 14.52 -21.88 -17.16
CA HIS A 280 15.22 -22.86 -18.01
C HIS A 280 16.48 -23.44 -17.34
N ILE A 281 16.80 -22.99 -16.12
CA ILE A 281 17.99 -23.45 -15.38
C ILE A 281 17.61 -24.63 -14.50
N ARG A 282 18.44 -25.67 -14.44
CA ARG A 282 18.16 -26.85 -13.60
C ARG A 282 18.26 -26.54 -12.10
N GLN A 283 19.21 -25.69 -11.70
CA GLN A 283 19.45 -25.32 -10.29
C GLN A 283 18.26 -24.59 -9.64
N THR A 284 17.46 -23.85 -10.41
CA THR A 284 16.31 -23.11 -9.87
C THR A 284 15.18 -24.06 -9.47
N TRP A 285 14.91 -25.08 -10.27
CA TRP A 285 13.94 -26.13 -9.92
C TRP A 285 14.38 -26.94 -8.69
N LEU A 286 15.68 -27.23 -8.54
CA LEU A 286 16.20 -27.86 -7.32
C LEU A 286 15.98 -26.99 -6.08
N ALA A 287 16.26 -25.68 -6.19
CA ALA A 287 16.00 -24.73 -5.11
C ALA A 287 14.51 -24.67 -4.74
N PHE A 288 13.61 -24.68 -5.73
CA PHE A 288 12.16 -24.73 -5.49
C PHE A 288 11.73 -26.00 -4.75
N ILE A 289 12.28 -27.17 -5.10
CA ILE A 289 11.98 -28.43 -4.40
C ILE A 289 12.39 -28.32 -2.92
N ILE A 290 13.59 -27.84 -2.62
CA ILE A 290 14.09 -27.71 -1.24
C ILE A 290 13.23 -26.72 -0.44
N ILE A 291 12.93 -25.55 -1.01
CA ILE A 291 12.13 -24.52 -0.34
C ILE A 291 10.70 -25.02 -0.07
N LEU A 292 10.05 -25.65 -1.06
CA LEU A 292 8.70 -26.18 -0.91
C LEU A 292 8.65 -27.35 0.08
N ALA A 293 9.67 -28.20 0.12
CA ALA A 293 9.75 -29.30 1.09
C ALA A 293 9.90 -28.79 2.53
N ILE A 294 10.76 -27.79 2.77
CA ILE A 294 10.90 -27.15 4.08
C ILE A 294 9.58 -26.50 4.50
N LEU A 295 8.92 -25.79 3.58
CA LEU A 295 7.63 -25.15 3.82
C LEU A 295 6.56 -26.17 4.22
N GLU A 296 6.47 -27.29 3.51
CA GLU A 296 5.51 -28.36 3.79
C GLU A 296 5.70 -28.96 5.19
N VAL A 297 6.95 -29.26 5.56
CA VAL A 297 7.27 -29.79 6.89
C VAL A 297 6.88 -28.79 7.98
N ILE A 298 7.17 -27.50 7.80
CA ILE A 298 6.79 -26.45 8.75
C ILE A 298 5.26 -26.39 8.91
N ILE A 299 4.51 -26.45 7.80
CA ILE A 299 3.04 -26.42 7.82
C ILE A 299 2.50 -27.63 8.60
N ILE A 300 2.98 -28.84 8.33
CA ILE A 300 2.55 -30.07 9.01
C ILE A 300 2.84 -29.99 10.52
N ILE A 301 4.03 -29.53 10.90
CA ILE A 301 4.42 -29.37 12.31
C ILE A 301 3.47 -28.40 13.02
N ILE A 302 3.19 -27.24 12.41
CA ILE A 302 2.25 -26.24 12.98
C ILE A 302 0.86 -26.84 13.17
N LEU A 303 0.35 -27.59 12.18
CA LEU A 303 -0.97 -28.21 12.24
C LEU A 303 -1.07 -29.26 13.35
N ILE A 304 -0.03 -30.08 13.55
CA ILE A 304 0.02 -31.08 14.62
C ILE A 304 0.01 -30.40 16.00
N PHE A 305 0.88 -29.41 16.22
CA PHE A 305 0.96 -28.71 17.50
C PHE A 305 -0.31 -27.92 17.85
N LEU A 306 -0.97 -27.34 16.83
CA LEU A 306 -2.17 -26.52 17.04
C LEU A 306 -3.48 -27.30 16.95
N ARG A 307 -3.47 -28.63 16.77
CA ARG A 307 -4.70 -29.44 16.53
C ARG A 307 -5.83 -29.19 17.52
N ASN A 308 -5.52 -29.12 18.82
CA ASN A 308 -6.52 -28.90 19.87
C ASN A 308 -7.08 -27.47 19.79
N ARG A 309 -6.21 -26.52 19.41
CA ARG A 309 -6.55 -25.09 19.30
C ARG A 309 -7.34 -24.79 18.05
N ILE A 310 -7.05 -25.48 16.94
CA ILE A 310 -7.83 -25.45 15.70
C ILE A 310 -9.27 -25.87 15.98
N ARG A 311 -9.50 -26.90 16.80
CA ARG A 311 -10.86 -27.32 17.15
C ARG A 311 -11.65 -26.21 17.85
N ILE A 312 -11.04 -25.48 18.78
CA ILE A 312 -11.69 -24.34 19.46
C ILE A 312 -11.95 -23.20 18.47
N ALA A 313 -10.95 -22.88 17.64
CA ALA A 313 -11.08 -21.83 16.64
C ALA A 313 -12.22 -22.14 15.65
N VAL A 314 -12.39 -23.41 15.26
CA VAL A 314 -13.50 -23.85 14.41
C VAL A 314 -14.86 -23.58 15.05
N GLU A 315 -15.02 -23.81 16.36
CA GLU A 315 -16.29 -23.52 17.05
C GLU A 315 -16.54 -22.01 17.16
N LEU A 316 -15.51 -21.23 17.49
CA LEU A 316 -15.59 -19.77 17.48
C LEU A 316 -15.95 -19.22 16.09
N MET A 317 -15.40 -19.82 15.03
CA MET A 317 -15.72 -19.51 13.65
C MET A 317 -17.17 -19.86 13.29
N LYS A 318 -17.72 -20.99 13.78
CA LYS A 318 -19.15 -21.30 13.58
C LYS A 318 -20.03 -20.22 14.21
N GLU A 319 -19.71 -19.77 15.41
CA GLU A 319 -20.46 -18.69 16.08
C GLU A 319 -20.30 -17.34 15.39
N ALA A 320 -19.09 -16.99 14.94
CA ALA A 320 -18.86 -15.80 14.11
C ALA A 320 -19.64 -15.84 12.80
N SER A 321 -19.73 -17.03 12.18
CA SER A 321 -20.50 -17.22 10.96
C SER A 321 -22.01 -17.04 11.18
N ARG A 322 -22.53 -17.51 12.32
CA ARG A 322 -23.91 -17.22 12.76
C ARG A 322 -24.12 -15.74 12.99
N ALA A 323 -23.19 -15.04 13.65
CA ALA A 323 -23.27 -13.61 13.90
C ALA A 323 -23.29 -12.77 12.61
N VAL A 324 -22.39 -13.06 11.67
CA VAL A 324 -22.41 -12.49 10.32
C VAL A 324 -23.73 -12.81 9.62
N GLY A 325 -24.26 -14.02 9.84
CA GLY A 325 -25.61 -14.47 9.51
C GLY A 325 -26.74 -13.48 9.79
N TYR A 326 -26.74 -12.90 10.99
CA TYR A 326 -27.72 -11.92 11.44
C TYR A 326 -27.38 -10.48 11.00
N VAL A 327 -26.10 -10.18 10.79
CA VAL A 327 -25.61 -8.87 10.33
C VAL A 327 -25.14 -8.96 8.88
N MET A 328 -25.97 -9.44 7.96
CA MET A 328 -25.58 -9.65 6.54
C MET A 328 -25.04 -8.39 5.86
N SER A 329 -25.56 -7.21 6.23
CA SER A 329 -25.08 -5.92 5.70
C SER A 329 -23.60 -5.66 6.01
N SER A 330 -23.01 -6.31 7.02
CA SER A 330 -21.59 -6.16 7.37
C SER A 330 -20.66 -6.61 6.24
N LEU A 331 -21.09 -7.52 5.36
CA LEU A 331 -20.30 -8.02 4.23
C LEU A 331 -20.05 -6.96 3.15
N PHE A 332 -20.93 -5.97 3.02
CA PHE A 332 -20.77 -4.86 2.06
C PHE A 332 -19.95 -3.70 2.63
N TYR A 333 -19.69 -3.70 3.93
CA TYR A 333 -18.99 -2.61 4.61
C TYR A 333 -17.52 -2.39 4.16
N PRO A 334 -16.76 -3.41 3.72
CA PRO A 334 -15.45 -3.20 3.10
C PRO A 334 -15.50 -2.33 1.86
N ILE A 335 -16.59 -2.36 1.08
CA ILE A 335 -16.77 -1.50 -0.11
C ILE A 335 -16.87 -0.04 0.33
N PHE A 336 -17.65 0.23 1.39
CA PHE A 336 -17.75 1.56 1.99
C PHE A 336 -16.39 2.05 2.51
N THR A 337 -15.65 1.20 3.21
CA THR A 337 -14.31 1.54 3.74
C THR A 337 -13.32 1.79 2.60
N PHE A 338 -13.33 0.96 1.56
CA PHE A 338 -12.49 1.12 0.38
C PHE A 338 -12.79 2.45 -0.34
N PHE A 339 -14.07 2.77 -0.56
CA PHE A 339 -14.48 4.03 -1.17
C PHE A 339 -13.95 5.24 -0.39
N LEU A 340 -14.09 5.25 0.94
CA LEU A 340 -13.55 6.33 1.78
C LEU A 340 -12.02 6.41 1.72
N LEU A 341 -11.32 5.28 1.73
CA LEU A 341 -9.86 5.25 1.58
C LEU A 341 -9.42 5.76 0.19
N THR A 342 -10.14 5.41 -0.87
CA THR A 342 -9.88 5.93 -2.22
C THR A 342 -10.02 7.44 -2.28
N ILE A 343 -11.03 8.03 -1.62
CA ILE A 343 -11.18 9.48 -1.52
C ILE A 343 -9.95 10.10 -0.82
N VAL A 344 -9.52 9.53 0.30
CA VAL A 344 -8.35 10.02 1.04
C VAL A 344 -7.07 9.93 0.21
N ILE A 345 -6.84 8.81 -0.48
CA ILE A 345 -5.67 8.60 -1.35
C ILE A 345 -5.71 9.56 -2.55
N ALA A 346 -6.86 9.72 -3.19
CA ALA A 346 -7.01 10.62 -4.33
C ALA A 346 -6.77 12.08 -3.93
N TYR A 347 -7.37 12.53 -2.83
CA TYR A 347 -7.19 13.88 -2.31
C TYR A 347 -5.72 14.16 -1.97
N TRP A 348 -5.05 13.22 -1.28
CA TRP A 348 -3.63 13.31 -0.98
C TRP A 348 -2.76 13.36 -2.24
N GLY A 349 -3.02 12.48 -3.21
CA GLY A 349 -2.25 12.37 -4.44
C GLY A 349 -2.36 13.63 -5.31
N ILE A 350 -3.58 14.14 -5.50
CA ILE A 350 -3.82 15.39 -6.23
C ILE A 350 -3.12 16.54 -5.50
N THR A 351 -3.35 16.71 -4.21
CA THR A 351 -2.71 17.79 -3.42
C THR A 351 -1.19 17.70 -3.46
N ALA A 352 -0.61 16.50 -3.39
CA ALA A 352 0.84 16.30 -3.49
C ALA A 352 1.41 16.75 -4.84
N VAL A 353 0.76 16.38 -5.95
CA VAL A 353 1.17 16.79 -7.30
C VAL A 353 1.11 18.31 -7.43
N PHE A 354 0.01 18.92 -7.02
CA PHE A 354 -0.16 20.38 -7.10
C PHE A 354 0.81 21.14 -6.19
N LEU A 355 1.06 20.66 -4.96
CA LEU A 355 2.09 21.23 -4.09
C LEU A 355 3.48 21.14 -4.72
N SER A 356 3.83 20.00 -5.33
CA SER A 356 5.14 19.82 -5.98
C SER A 356 5.36 20.73 -7.21
N THR A 357 4.27 21.23 -7.80
CA THR A 357 4.28 22.05 -9.02
C THR A 357 3.98 23.53 -8.77
N SER A 358 3.74 23.91 -7.51
CA SER A 358 3.40 25.28 -7.13
C SER A 358 4.58 26.25 -7.14
N SER A 359 5.79 25.80 -7.49
CA SER A 359 6.98 26.63 -7.60
C SER A 359 7.04 27.44 -8.90
N GLU A 360 7.38 28.72 -8.81
CA GLU A 360 7.50 29.63 -9.96
C GLU A 360 8.79 29.42 -10.77
N PRO A 361 8.83 29.74 -12.06
CA PRO A 361 10.05 29.63 -12.84
C PRO A 361 11.03 30.77 -12.53
N VAL A 362 12.18 30.45 -11.96
CA VAL A 362 13.25 31.43 -11.71
C VAL A 362 14.24 31.40 -12.86
N TYR A 363 14.53 32.55 -13.46
CA TYR A 363 15.53 32.70 -14.51
C TYR A 363 16.79 33.36 -13.93
N LYS A 364 17.97 32.89 -14.36
CA LYS A 364 19.26 33.42 -13.93
C LYS A 364 20.15 33.77 -15.10
N VAL A 365 21.06 34.70 -14.86
CA VAL A 365 22.06 35.13 -15.84
C VAL A 365 23.20 34.12 -15.90
N PHE A 366 23.40 33.50 -17.07
CA PHE A 366 24.52 32.62 -17.36
C PHE A 366 25.54 33.31 -18.28
N ASN A 367 26.83 33.18 -17.95
CA ASN A 367 27.94 33.69 -18.74
C ASN A 367 29.09 32.66 -18.73
N GLU A 368 29.88 32.61 -19.81
CA GLU A 368 31.11 31.82 -19.91
C GLU A 368 32.34 32.57 -19.35
N THR A 369 32.24 33.89 -19.20
CA THR A 369 33.27 34.75 -18.58
C THR A 369 32.84 35.21 -17.19
N ASP A 370 33.81 35.46 -16.31
CA ASP A 370 33.53 35.94 -14.96
C ASP A 370 32.92 37.35 -15.04
N CYS A 371 31.66 37.47 -14.65
CA CYS A 371 30.84 38.67 -14.79
C CYS A 371 30.21 38.99 -13.44
N PRO A 372 30.17 40.28 -13.04
CA PRO A 372 29.65 40.69 -11.74
C PRO A 372 28.17 40.33 -11.52
N HIS A 373 27.40 40.19 -12.60
CA HIS A 373 25.99 39.79 -12.57
C HIS A 373 25.75 38.29 -12.80
N GLY A 374 26.82 37.48 -12.85
CA GLY A 374 26.70 36.03 -13.02
C GLY A 374 25.84 35.40 -11.91
N ARG A 375 24.87 34.57 -12.30
CA ARG A 375 23.92 33.85 -11.41
C ARG A 375 22.90 34.71 -10.66
N GLN A 376 22.81 36.01 -10.94
CA GLN A 376 21.71 36.84 -10.43
C GLN A 376 20.38 36.50 -11.14
N THR A 377 19.26 36.75 -10.47
CA THR A 377 17.92 36.56 -11.03
C THR A 377 17.62 37.63 -12.08
N CYS A 378 16.97 37.22 -13.16
CA CYS A 378 16.65 38.10 -14.29
C CYS A 378 15.22 37.83 -14.79
N GLU A 379 14.58 38.84 -15.36
CA GLU A 379 13.32 38.67 -16.07
C GLU A 379 13.59 38.59 -17.57
N PRO A 380 13.21 37.48 -18.24
CA PRO A 380 13.54 37.29 -19.65
C PRO A 380 12.95 38.36 -20.58
N GLU A 381 11.80 38.95 -20.23
CA GLU A 381 11.14 39.99 -21.03
C GLU A 381 11.92 41.32 -21.04
N ASN A 382 12.51 41.70 -19.90
CA ASN A 382 13.23 42.96 -19.73
C ASN A 382 14.75 42.81 -19.90
N PHE A 383 15.26 41.58 -20.00
CA PHE A 383 16.69 41.31 -19.98
C PHE A 383 17.46 41.99 -21.11
N THR A 384 16.89 42.06 -22.33
CA THR A 384 17.54 42.66 -23.50
C THR A 384 17.82 44.16 -23.35
N ILE A 385 17.06 44.85 -22.49
CA ILE A 385 17.13 46.30 -22.25
C ILE A 385 17.81 46.60 -20.89
N SER A 386 17.89 45.60 -20.02
CA SER A 386 18.44 45.75 -18.66
C SER A 386 19.92 46.14 -18.64
N ALA A 387 20.32 46.93 -17.62
CA ALA A 387 21.72 47.27 -17.36
C ALA A 387 22.62 46.03 -17.22
N MET A 388 22.06 44.92 -16.71
CA MET A 388 22.76 43.63 -16.59
C MET A 388 23.26 43.09 -17.95
N LYS A 389 22.51 43.32 -19.03
CA LYS A 389 22.90 42.93 -20.38
C LYS A 389 23.92 43.89 -20.99
N THR A 390 23.86 45.17 -20.63
CA THR A 390 24.83 46.19 -21.02
C THR A 390 26.20 45.91 -20.38
N ASP A 391 26.21 45.57 -19.09
CA ASP A 391 27.42 45.26 -18.32
C ASP A 391 28.02 43.90 -18.72
N CYS A 392 27.18 42.94 -19.09
CA CYS A 392 27.61 41.62 -19.54
C CYS A 392 27.02 41.29 -20.93
N PRO A 393 27.61 41.80 -22.03
CA PRO A 393 27.05 41.65 -23.38
C PRO A 393 26.92 40.18 -23.83
N ARG A 394 27.77 39.30 -23.29
CA ARG A 394 27.80 37.85 -23.57
C ARG A 394 26.92 36.99 -22.64
N SER A 395 26.10 37.61 -21.80
CA SER A 395 25.24 36.88 -20.85
C SER A 395 23.87 36.54 -21.43
N GLU A 396 23.30 35.42 -21.02
CA GLU A 396 21.93 35.01 -21.35
C GLU A 396 21.11 34.83 -20.08
N CYS A 397 19.87 35.32 -20.08
CA CYS A 397 18.90 35.00 -19.03
C CYS A 397 18.22 33.68 -19.40
N LEU A 398 18.60 32.61 -18.70
CA LEU A 398 18.05 31.27 -18.93
C LEU A 398 17.24 30.85 -17.72
N PHE A 399 16.20 30.04 -17.95
CA PHE A 399 15.50 29.35 -16.87
C PHE A 399 16.54 28.62 -16.02
N ALA A 400 16.45 28.68 -14.69
CA ALA A 400 17.37 28.04 -13.77
C ALA A 400 16.70 26.85 -13.07
N PHE A 401 15.70 27.14 -12.23
CA PHE A 401 14.94 26.13 -11.52
C PHE A 401 13.57 26.68 -11.16
N TYR A 402 12.66 25.78 -10.77
CA TYR A 402 11.39 26.20 -10.20
C TYR A 402 11.58 26.51 -8.71
N GLY A 403 11.41 27.77 -8.32
CA GLY A 403 11.51 28.28 -6.96
C GLY A 403 10.72 29.58 -6.83
N GLY A 404 10.59 30.10 -5.61
CA GLY A 404 9.92 31.39 -5.41
C GLY A 404 10.35 32.03 -4.11
N GLU A 405 10.33 33.35 -4.07
CA GLU A 405 10.68 34.14 -2.88
C GLU A 405 9.45 34.51 -2.03
N THR A 406 8.24 34.17 -2.49
CA THR A 406 7.02 34.48 -1.74
C THR A 406 6.94 33.67 -0.44
N PRO A 407 6.28 34.20 0.61
CA PRO A 407 6.14 33.48 1.89
C PRO A 407 5.54 32.08 1.72
N TYR A 408 4.63 31.89 0.76
CA TYR A 408 4.06 30.58 0.42
C TYR A 408 5.15 29.56 0.03
N HIS A 409 6.11 29.94 -0.82
CA HIS A 409 7.20 29.07 -1.27
C HIS A 409 8.14 28.66 -0.13
N LYS A 410 8.35 29.55 0.86
CA LYS A 410 9.14 29.24 2.06
C LYS A 410 8.48 28.16 2.93
N TYR A 411 7.15 28.13 2.99
CA TYR A 411 6.37 27.13 3.75
C TYR A 411 5.96 25.89 2.94
N LEU A 412 6.35 25.78 1.67
CA LEU A 412 5.96 24.68 0.79
C LEU A 412 6.37 23.31 1.36
N ILE A 413 7.57 23.20 1.93
CA ILE A 413 8.05 21.98 2.61
C ILE A 413 7.14 21.62 3.79
N PHE A 414 6.72 22.61 4.58
CA PHE A 414 5.80 22.40 5.69
C PHE A 414 4.45 21.89 5.19
N PHE A 415 3.90 22.45 4.11
CA PHE A 415 2.65 21.95 3.50
C PHE A 415 2.77 20.52 2.95
N GLN A 416 3.94 20.14 2.42
CA GLN A 416 4.19 18.75 2.01
C GLN A 416 4.19 17.79 3.20
N PHE A 417 4.87 18.14 4.30
CA PHE A 417 4.84 17.34 5.53
C PHE A 417 3.43 17.27 6.12
N TYR A 418 2.71 18.39 6.14
CA TYR A 418 1.33 18.46 6.59
C TYR A 418 0.41 17.56 5.76
N ASN A 419 0.55 17.57 4.42
CA ASN A 419 -0.22 16.71 3.52
C ASN A 419 0.03 15.22 3.78
N VAL A 420 1.29 14.82 3.99
CA VAL A 420 1.64 13.43 4.35
C VAL A 420 1.09 13.06 5.73
N PHE A 421 1.20 13.96 6.71
CA PHE A 421 0.70 13.72 8.06
C PHE A 421 -0.82 13.52 8.09
N LEU A 422 -1.57 14.40 7.43
CA LEU A 422 -3.03 14.29 7.31
C LEU A 422 -3.47 13.05 6.54
N PHE A 423 -2.72 12.61 5.53
CA PHE A 423 -2.99 11.35 4.84
C PHE A 423 -2.97 10.15 5.79
N PHE A 424 -1.90 9.99 6.57
CA PHE A 424 -1.82 8.90 7.56
C PHE A 424 -2.93 9.00 8.60
N TRP A 425 -3.22 10.20 9.09
CA TRP A 425 -4.28 10.39 10.09
C TRP A 425 -5.67 10.05 9.54
N CYS A 426 -6.02 10.56 8.35
CA CYS A 426 -7.30 10.28 7.71
C CYS A 426 -7.46 8.80 7.34
N ALA A 427 -6.42 8.17 6.79
CA ALA A 427 -6.46 6.74 6.44
C ALA A 427 -6.66 5.84 7.68
N ASN A 428 -5.95 6.16 8.78
CA ASN A 428 -6.15 5.46 10.05
C ASN A 428 -7.52 5.74 10.67
N PHE A 429 -8.04 6.98 10.53
CA PHE A 429 -9.38 7.33 11.01
C PHE A 429 -10.47 6.52 10.28
N VAL A 430 -10.40 6.42 8.95
CA VAL A 430 -11.34 5.60 8.16
C VAL A 430 -11.26 4.12 8.58
N THR A 431 -10.05 3.61 8.80
CA THR A 431 -9.86 2.23 9.29
C THR A 431 -10.44 2.03 10.70
N ALA A 432 -10.24 2.99 11.61
CA ALA A 432 -10.76 2.96 12.97
C ALA A 432 -12.29 3.02 13.00
N LEU A 433 -12.89 3.93 12.21
CA LEU A 433 -14.34 3.99 12.00
C LEU A 433 -14.87 2.65 11.50
N GLY A 434 -14.10 2.01 10.62
CA GLY A 434 -14.35 0.69 10.11
C GLY A 434 -14.50 -0.36 11.22
N GLN A 435 -13.46 -0.48 12.04
CA GLN A 435 -13.35 -1.44 13.13
C GLN A 435 -14.43 -1.23 14.20
N MET A 436 -14.64 0.01 14.65
CA MET A 436 -15.59 0.31 15.72
C MET A 436 -17.04 0.09 15.28
N THR A 437 -17.38 0.42 14.03
CA THR A 437 -18.73 0.21 13.48
C THR A 437 -19.07 -1.29 13.43
N LEU A 438 -18.15 -2.12 12.92
CA LEU A 438 -18.31 -3.57 12.89
C LEU A 438 -18.39 -4.14 14.30
N ALA A 439 -17.50 -3.73 15.20
CA ALA A 439 -17.50 -4.18 16.59
C ALA A 439 -18.82 -3.86 17.30
N GLY A 440 -19.36 -2.64 17.14
CA GLY A 440 -20.64 -2.27 17.74
C GLY A 440 -21.83 -3.06 17.17
N ALA A 441 -21.78 -3.46 15.89
CA ALA A 441 -22.81 -4.29 15.28
C ALA A 441 -22.76 -5.74 15.81
N PHE A 442 -21.58 -6.35 15.87
CA PHE A 442 -21.41 -7.72 16.39
C PHE A 442 -21.59 -7.81 17.90
N ALA A 443 -21.20 -6.78 18.66
CA ALA A 443 -21.51 -6.70 20.10
C ALA A 443 -23.02 -6.65 20.34
N SER A 444 -23.77 -5.93 19.49
CA SER A 444 -25.24 -5.90 19.56
C SER A 444 -25.87 -7.28 19.31
N TYR A 445 -25.24 -8.12 18.48
CA TYR A 445 -25.64 -9.52 18.30
C TYR A 445 -25.33 -10.37 19.54
N TYR A 446 -24.11 -10.27 20.08
CA TYR A 446 -23.66 -11.14 21.18
C TYR A 446 -24.54 -10.96 22.43
N TRP A 447 -24.75 -9.70 22.83
CA TRP A 447 -25.46 -9.35 24.07
C TRP A 447 -26.99 -9.38 23.95
N ALA A 448 -27.55 -9.61 22.75
CA ALA A 448 -29.00 -9.74 22.57
C ALA A 448 -29.54 -11.05 23.17
N PRO A 449 -30.46 -10.99 24.16
CA PRO A 449 -31.05 -12.18 24.77
C PRO A 449 -31.96 -12.94 23.78
N ASN A 450 -32.87 -12.24 23.09
CA ASN A 450 -33.75 -12.83 22.08
C ASN A 450 -33.36 -12.34 20.68
N LYS A 451 -32.77 -13.24 19.89
CA LYS A 451 -32.37 -12.98 18.49
C LYS A 451 -33.52 -13.41 17.56
N PRO A 452 -34.01 -12.58 16.62
CA PRO A 452 -33.54 -11.22 16.25
C PRO A 452 -34.28 -10.06 16.94
N ASN A 453 -35.30 -10.30 17.77
CA ASN A 453 -36.23 -9.25 18.23
C ASN A 453 -35.59 -8.14 19.08
N ASP A 454 -34.55 -8.45 19.86
CA ASP A 454 -33.85 -7.48 20.72
C ASP A 454 -32.74 -6.72 19.99
N MET A 455 -32.57 -6.98 18.68
CA MET A 455 -31.53 -6.39 17.84
C MET A 455 -32.07 -5.17 17.08
N PRO A 456 -31.30 -4.08 16.91
CA PRO A 456 -31.70 -2.96 16.05
C PRO A 456 -31.96 -3.44 14.62
N ALA A 457 -33.02 -2.94 13.98
CA ALA A 457 -33.43 -3.33 12.62
C ALA A 457 -32.31 -3.18 11.57
N TYR A 458 -31.44 -2.16 11.72
CA TYR A 458 -30.24 -1.96 10.90
C TYR A 458 -29.00 -1.84 11.81
N PRO A 459 -28.42 -2.95 12.27
CA PRO A 459 -27.36 -2.96 13.28
C PRO A 459 -26.10 -2.21 12.84
N LEU A 460 -25.74 -2.34 11.56
CA LEU A 460 -24.57 -1.70 10.98
C LEU A 460 -24.75 -0.17 10.93
N CYS A 461 -25.86 0.31 10.36
CA CYS A 461 -26.16 1.74 10.25
C CYS A 461 -26.34 2.39 11.63
N ALA A 462 -27.01 1.70 12.56
CA ALA A 462 -27.15 2.17 13.94
C ALA A 462 -25.78 2.26 14.65
N SER A 463 -24.89 1.28 14.43
CA SER A 463 -23.52 1.31 14.95
C SER A 463 -22.68 2.42 14.34
N LEU A 464 -22.77 2.63 13.02
CA LEU A 464 -22.08 3.71 12.31
C LEU A 464 -22.54 5.09 12.82
N GLY A 465 -23.86 5.29 12.94
CA GLY A 465 -24.43 6.53 13.47
C GLY A 465 -23.99 6.82 14.91
N ARG A 466 -23.98 5.81 15.79
CA ARG A 466 -23.43 5.95 17.15
C ARG A 466 -21.95 6.30 17.14
N SER A 467 -21.18 5.68 16.25
CA SER A 467 -19.74 5.88 16.13
C SER A 467 -19.39 7.31 15.72
N LEU A 468 -20.08 7.84 14.71
CA LEU A 468 -19.88 9.22 14.23
C LEU A 468 -20.44 10.27 15.19
N ARG A 469 -21.61 10.01 15.79
CA ARG A 469 -22.28 10.99 16.67
C ARG A 469 -21.61 11.16 18.02
N TYR A 470 -21.21 10.06 18.66
CA TYR A 470 -20.72 10.09 20.04
C TYR A 470 -19.22 9.83 20.17
N HIS A 471 -18.60 9.10 19.24
CA HIS A 471 -17.27 8.53 19.45
C HIS A 471 -16.22 8.96 18.41
N THR A 472 -16.51 9.97 17.60
CA THR A 472 -15.54 10.56 16.64
C THR A 472 -14.25 11.02 17.31
N GLY A 473 -14.33 11.56 18.54
CA GLY A 473 -13.14 11.95 19.30
C GLY A 473 -12.22 10.78 19.64
N SER A 474 -12.79 9.66 20.08
CA SER A 474 -12.02 8.44 20.41
C SER A 474 -11.36 7.84 19.17
N LEU A 475 -12.08 7.84 18.03
CA LEU A 475 -11.54 7.42 16.74
C LEU A 475 -10.39 8.33 16.29
N ALA A 476 -10.56 9.64 16.39
CA ALA A 476 -9.55 10.63 16.05
C ALA A 476 -8.30 10.51 16.92
N PHE A 477 -8.46 10.29 18.23
CA PHE A 477 -7.34 10.13 19.15
C PHE A 477 -6.53 8.84 18.89
N GLY A 478 -7.20 7.69 18.77
CA GLY A 478 -6.51 6.43 18.48
C GLY A 478 -5.81 6.44 17.12
N SER A 479 -6.45 7.02 16.09
CA SER A 479 -5.85 7.18 14.76
C SER A 479 -4.70 8.18 14.73
N LEU A 480 -4.72 9.23 15.56
CA LEU A 480 -3.64 10.20 15.70
C LEU A 480 -2.36 9.55 16.25
N ILE A 481 -2.48 8.76 17.33
CA ILE A 481 -1.34 8.05 17.93
C ILE A 481 -0.70 7.14 16.88
N LEU A 482 -1.52 6.39 16.14
CA LEU A 482 -1.03 5.50 15.10
C LEU A 482 -0.36 6.26 13.95
N ALA A 483 -0.92 7.39 13.52
CA ALA A 483 -0.35 8.22 12.46
C ALA A 483 1.02 8.78 12.84
N ILE A 484 1.20 9.26 14.08
CA ILE A 484 2.50 9.75 14.58
C ILE A 484 3.56 8.66 14.51
N VAL A 485 3.25 7.45 15.00
CA VAL A 485 4.19 6.31 14.96
C VAL A 485 4.55 5.93 13.53
N GLN A 486 3.57 5.92 12.62
CA GLN A 486 3.81 5.62 11.20
C GLN A 486 4.72 6.64 10.52
N ILE A 487 4.54 7.93 10.82
CA ILE A 487 5.36 8.99 10.22
C ILE A 487 6.79 8.91 10.73
N ILE A 488 7.00 8.64 12.02
CA ILE A 488 8.34 8.43 12.56
C ILE A 488 9.01 7.25 11.85
N ARG A 489 8.29 6.16 11.62
CA ARG A 489 8.80 5.00 10.87
C ARG A 489 9.20 5.36 9.44
N VAL A 490 8.32 6.06 8.71
CA VAL A 490 8.61 6.52 7.33
C VAL A 490 9.83 7.45 7.31
N LEU A 491 9.95 8.34 8.30
CA LEU A 491 11.10 9.23 8.44
C LEU A 491 12.41 8.47 8.71
N LEU A 492 12.38 7.45 9.56
CA LEU A 492 13.54 6.58 9.82
C LEU A 492 13.96 5.79 8.55
N GLU A 493 12.99 5.33 7.76
CA GLU A 493 13.26 4.69 6.45
C GLU A 493 13.88 5.68 5.45
N TYR A 494 13.37 6.93 5.40
CA TYR A 494 13.93 7.99 4.57
C TYR A 494 15.36 8.37 4.98
N ILE A 495 15.61 8.55 6.29
CA ILE A 495 16.93 8.90 6.82
C ILE A 495 17.94 7.80 6.51
N ASP A 496 17.58 6.54 6.71
CA ASP A 496 18.45 5.40 6.37
C ASP A 496 18.77 5.36 4.87
N HIS A 497 17.78 5.62 4.00
CA HIS A 497 18.02 5.71 2.57
C HIS A 497 19.02 6.82 2.22
N LYS A 498 18.91 7.99 2.87
CA LYS A 498 19.78 9.14 2.64
C LYS A 498 21.19 8.93 3.20
N LEU A 499 21.33 8.16 4.27
CA LEU A 499 22.59 7.85 4.94
C LEU A 499 23.31 6.63 4.36
N LYS A 500 22.80 5.99 3.30
CA LYS A 500 23.48 4.87 2.62
C LYS A 500 24.88 5.24 2.11
N GLY A 501 25.13 6.52 1.83
CA GLY A 501 26.45 7.05 1.42
C GLY A 501 27.39 7.43 2.57
N ALA A 502 26.93 7.41 3.83
CA ALA A 502 27.75 7.75 4.99
C ALA A 502 28.32 6.47 5.66
N GLU A 503 29.60 6.51 6.06
CA GLU A 503 30.31 5.33 6.59
C GLU A 503 30.21 5.14 8.11
N ASN A 504 29.43 5.97 8.84
CA ASN A 504 29.40 5.89 10.29
C ASN A 504 28.65 4.65 10.80
N LYS A 505 29.41 3.64 11.28
CA LYS A 505 28.89 2.34 11.75
C LYS A 505 27.92 2.48 12.93
N PHE A 506 28.16 3.43 13.85
CA PHE A 506 27.29 3.66 15.01
C PHE A 506 25.90 4.16 14.59
N ALA A 507 25.85 5.10 13.63
CA ALA A 507 24.59 5.62 13.11
C ALA A 507 23.75 4.52 12.42
N LYS A 508 24.40 3.62 11.66
CA LYS A 508 23.74 2.47 11.04
C LYS A 508 23.17 1.48 12.07
N PHE A 509 23.93 1.20 13.14
CA PHE A 509 23.44 0.37 14.25
C PHE A 509 22.23 0.99 14.96
N LEU A 510 22.32 2.29 15.31
CA LEU A 510 21.23 3.01 15.98
C LEU A 510 19.96 3.05 15.12
N LEU A 511 20.09 3.33 13.81
CA LEU A 511 18.95 3.32 12.88
C LEU A 511 18.32 1.94 12.76
N CYS A 512 19.11 0.87 12.74
CA CYS A 512 18.59 -0.50 12.75
C CYS A 512 17.76 -0.78 14.02
N CYS A 513 18.28 -0.41 15.19
CA CYS A 513 17.58 -0.56 16.46
C CYS A 513 16.27 0.25 16.50
N LEU A 514 16.32 1.53 16.13
CA LEU A 514 15.14 2.40 16.11
C LEU A 514 14.07 1.89 15.13
N LYS A 515 14.45 1.43 13.94
CA LYS A 515 13.51 0.84 12.98
C LYS A 515 12.80 -0.39 13.56
N CYS A 516 13.54 -1.28 14.22
CA CYS A 516 12.96 -2.45 14.88
C CYS A 516 11.99 -2.03 15.99
N CYS A 517 12.39 -1.12 16.87
CA CYS A 517 11.56 -0.62 17.98
C CYS A 517 10.27 0.06 17.48
N PHE A 518 10.35 0.94 16.49
CA PHE A 518 9.19 1.62 15.92
C PHE A 518 8.29 0.68 15.12
N TRP A 519 8.84 -0.35 14.49
CA TRP A 519 8.05 -1.41 13.87
C TRP A 519 7.26 -2.21 14.91
N CYS A 520 7.90 -2.60 16.02
CA CYS A 520 7.24 -3.24 17.16
C CYS A 520 6.17 -2.33 17.78
N LEU A 521 6.47 -1.04 17.97
CA LEU A 521 5.54 -0.06 18.52
C LEU A 521 4.33 0.12 17.61
N GLU A 522 4.50 0.23 16.28
CA GLU A 522 3.38 0.32 15.34
C GLU A 522 2.45 -0.89 15.47
N LYS A 523 3.01 -2.11 15.57
CA LYS A 523 2.22 -3.34 15.75
C LYS A 523 1.49 -3.36 17.08
N PHE A 524 2.15 -2.96 18.16
CA PHE A 524 1.56 -2.88 19.49
C PHE A 524 0.42 -1.85 19.57
N ILE A 525 0.62 -0.65 19.02
CA ILE A 525 -0.41 0.39 18.98
C ILE A 525 -1.59 -0.05 18.12
N LYS A 526 -1.36 -0.70 16.96
CA LYS A 526 -2.46 -1.29 16.18
C LYS A 526 -3.27 -2.31 16.97
N PHE A 527 -2.60 -3.17 17.74
CA PHE A 527 -3.26 -4.14 18.61
C PHE A 527 -4.10 -3.46 19.70
N ILE A 528 -3.54 -2.48 20.42
CA ILE A 528 -4.29 -1.75 21.46
C ILE A 528 -5.47 -1.00 20.84
N ASN A 529 -5.26 -0.25 19.76
CA ASN A 529 -6.30 0.53 19.10
C ASN A 529 -7.49 -0.36 18.70
N ARG A 530 -7.22 -1.49 18.05
CA ARG A 530 -8.25 -2.43 17.60
C ARG A 530 -9.12 -2.91 18.77
N ASN A 531 -8.50 -3.33 19.87
CA ASN A 531 -9.22 -3.83 21.05
C ASN A 531 -9.89 -2.70 21.86
N ALA A 532 -9.28 -1.52 21.93
CA ALA A 532 -9.86 -0.34 22.55
C ALA A 532 -11.14 0.07 21.83
N TYR A 533 -11.17 0.08 20.49
CA TYR A 533 -12.38 0.41 19.72
C TYR A 533 -13.52 -0.58 19.98
N ILE A 534 -13.22 -1.87 20.18
CA ILE A 534 -14.24 -2.85 20.58
C ILE A 534 -14.82 -2.48 21.94
N MET A 535 -13.99 -2.16 22.94
CA MET A 535 -14.45 -1.75 24.27
C MET A 535 -15.21 -0.42 24.26
N VAL A 536 -14.80 0.56 23.43
CA VAL A 536 -15.56 1.80 23.21
C VAL A 536 -16.93 1.47 22.61
N ALA A 537 -17.00 0.56 21.64
CA ALA A 537 -18.26 0.18 21.01
C ALA A 537 -19.23 -0.46 22.02
N ILE A 538 -18.74 -1.32 22.92
CA ILE A 538 -19.53 -1.97 23.97
C ILE A 538 -19.98 -0.94 25.03
N TYR A 539 -19.03 -0.23 25.67
CA TYR A 539 -19.31 0.59 26.86
C TYR A 539 -19.57 2.07 26.60
N GLY A 540 -19.15 2.61 25.47
CA GLY A 540 -19.21 4.04 25.19
C GLY A 540 -18.31 4.91 26.08
N LYS A 541 -17.23 4.34 26.64
CA LYS A 541 -16.22 5.08 27.44
C LYS A 541 -15.16 5.72 26.54
N ASN A 542 -14.49 6.76 27.04
CA ASN A 542 -13.34 7.40 26.36
C ASN A 542 -12.22 6.41 25.99
N PHE A 543 -11.42 6.77 24.97
CA PHE A 543 -10.42 5.88 24.37
C PHE A 543 -9.43 5.31 25.39
N CYS A 544 -8.78 6.15 26.19
CA CYS A 544 -7.74 5.70 27.14
C CYS A 544 -8.28 4.72 28.18
N ARG A 545 -9.51 4.95 28.66
CA ARG A 545 -10.15 4.05 29.64
C ARG A 545 -10.50 2.72 29.00
N SER A 546 -11.08 2.74 27.81
CA SER A 546 -11.39 1.54 27.03
C SER A 546 -10.15 0.75 26.63
N ALA A 547 -9.05 1.43 26.28
CA ALA A 547 -7.76 0.81 25.98
C ALA A 547 -7.16 0.11 27.21
N ARG A 548 -7.23 0.76 28.38
CA ARG A 548 -6.82 0.16 29.66
C ARG A 548 -7.65 -1.08 29.99
N ASP A 549 -8.98 -0.96 29.95
CA ASP A 549 -9.91 -2.06 30.25
C ASP A 549 -9.67 -3.24 29.29
N ALA A 550 -9.55 -2.98 27.98
CA ALA A 550 -9.23 -3.99 26.96
C ALA A 550 -7.89 -4.69 27.24
N PHE A 551 -6.84 -3.93 27.53
CA PHE A 551 -5.50 -4.47 27.74
C PHE A 551 -5.47 -5.41 28.96
N PHE A 552 -6.05 -5.00 30.08
CA PHE A 552 -6.08 -5.85 31.28
C PHE A 552 -6.93 -7.11 31.09
N LEU A 553 -8.07 -7.02 30.41
CA LEU A 553 -8.93 -8.17 30.09
C LEU A 553 -8.18 -9.22 29.25
N LEU A 554 -7.44 -8.75 28.23
CA LEU A 554 -6.66 -9.62 27.35
C LEU A 554 -5.43 -10.20 28.06
N MET A 555 -4.73 -9.43 28.89
CA MET A 555 -3.54 -9.92 29.60
C MET A 555 -3.87 -11.02 30.61
N ARG A 556 -5.04 -10.98 31.24
CA ARG A 556 -5.51 -12.06 32.13
C ARG A 556 -5.76 -13.37 31.40
N ASN A 557 -6.12 -13.31 30.12
CA ASN A 557 -6.44 -14.46 29.27
C ASN A 557 -5.43 -14.68 28.15
N VAL A 558 -4.19 -14.15 28.30
CA VAL A 558 -3.24 -13.94 27.19
C VAL A 558 -2.95 -15.20 26.37
N ILE A 559 -2.77 -16.36 27.00
CA ILE A 559 -2.45 -17.61 26.30
C ILE A 559 -3.59 -18.01 25.37
N ARG A 560 -4.84 -17.91 25.83
CA ARG A 560 -6.01 -18.22 24.99
C ARG A 560 -6.17 -17.20 23.88
N VAL A 561 -6.05 -15.92 24.22
CA VAL A 561 -6.17 -14.81 23.26
C VAL A 561 -5.17 -15.00 22.12
N VAL A 562 -3.88 -15.11 22.44
CA VAL A 562 -2.80 -15.12 21.44
C VAL A 562 -2.92 -16.36 20.57
N VAL A 563 -3.17 -17.53 21.15
CA VAL A 563 -3.23 -18.77 20.36
C VAL A 563 -4.47 -18.80 19.46
N LEU A 564 -5.64 -18.35 19.94
CA LEU A 564 -6.86 -18.31 19.13
C LEU A 564 -6.78 -17.26 18.02
N ASP A 565 -6.24 -16.07 18.31
CA ASP A 565 -5.96 -15.01 17.33
C ASP A 565 -5.08 -15.55 16.20
N LYS A 566 -3.94 -16.18 16.52
CA LYS A 566 -3.00 -16.70 15.52
C LYS A 566 -3.56 -17.84 14.69
N VAL A 567 -4.32 -18.76 15.31
CA VAL A 567 -4.97 -19.86 14.58
C VAL A 567 -6.03 -19.32 13.62
N THR A 568 -6.85 -18.38 14.07
CA THR A 568 -7.89 -17.77 13.24
C THR A 568 -7.27 -17.00 12.08
N ASP A 569 -6.26 -16.16 12.35
CA ASP A 569 -5.50 -15.43 11.32
C ASP A 569 -4.91 -16.37 10.26
N PHE A 570 -4.34 -17.51 10.69
CA PHE A 570 -3.80 -18.52 9.80
C PHE A 570 -4.90 -19.13 8.91
N ILE A 571 -6.03 -19.54 9.48
CA ILE A 571 -7.15 -20.12 8.72
C ILE A 571 -7.72 -19.11 7.71
N LEU A 572 -7.94 -17.87 8.13
CA LEU A 572 -8.42 -16.80 7.24
C LEU A 572 -7.38 -16.45 6.17
N PHE A 573 -6.09 -16.58 6.45
CA PHE A 573 -5.02 -16.43 5.47
C PHE A 573 -5.05 -17.52 4.40
N LEU A 574 -5.24 -18.79 4.78
CA LEU A 574 -5.40 -19.90 3.83
C LEU A 574 -6.62 -19.67 2.92
N GLY A 575 -7.74 -19.20 3.47
CA GLY A 575 -8.92 -18.85 2.69
C GLY A 575 -8.66 -17.75 1.64
N LYS A 576 -7.89 -16.72 2.00
CA LYS A 576 -7.46 -15.66 1.06
C LYS A 576 -6.59 -16.24 -0.06
N LEU A 577 -5.62 -17.10 0.27
CA LEU A 577 -4.74 -17.73 -0.73
C LEU A 577 -5.53 -18.63 -1.70
N LEU A 578 -6.54 -19.34 -1.21
CA LEU A 578 -7.39 -20.19 -2.04
C LEU A 578 -8.15 -19.36 -3.09
N ILE A 579 -8.79 -18.25 -2.68
CA ILE A 579 -9.51 -17.37 -3.60
C ILE A 579 -8.57 -16.75 -4.64
N VAL A 580 -7.41 -16.25 -4.19
CA VAL A 580 -6.39 -15.67 -5.09
C VAL A 580 -5.84 -16.73 -6.05
N GLY A 581 -5.63 -17.95 -5.57
CA GLY A 581 -5.16 -19.08 -6.38
C GLY A 581 -6.18 -19.46 -7.46
N LEU A 582 -7.45 -19.61 -7.12
CA LEU A 582 -8.51 -19.94 -8.09
C LEU A 582 -8.67 -18.86 -9.18
N VAL A 583 -8.73 -17.58 -8.76
CA VAL A 583 -8.82 -16.45 -9.70
C VAL A 583 -7.54 -16.31 -10.52
N GLY A 584 -6.37 -16.57 -9.92
CA GLY A 584 -5.08 -16.53 -10.57
C GLY A 584 -4.91 -17.61 -11.64
N ILE A 585 -5.34 -18.84 -11.36
CA ILE A 585 -5.36 -19.95 -12.34
C ILE A 585 -6.27 -19.58 -13.52
N PHE A 586 -7.47 -19.08 -13.24
CA PHE A 586 -8.40 -18.61 -14.27
C PHE A 586 -7.77 -17.48 -15.12
N ALA A 587 -7.18 -16.47 -14.49
CA ALA A 587 -6.52 -15.36 -15.17
C ALA A 587 -5.32 -15.83 -16.01
N PHE A 588 -4.55 -16.80 -15.52
CA PHE A 588 -3.43 -17.38 -16.26
C PHE A 588 -3.91 -18.07 -17.53
N PHE A 589 -4.90 -18.95 -17.45
CA PHE A 589 -5.42 -19.64 -18.63
C PHE A 589 -6.07 -18.67 -19.63
N PHE A 590 -6.70 -17.60 -19.15
CA PHE A 590 -7.30 -16.57 -19.98
C PHE A 590 -6.27 -15.71 -20.71
N PHE A 591 -5.30 -15.11 -20.01
CA PHE A 591 -4.31 -14.20 -20.61
C PHE A 591 -3.16 -14.92 -21.33
N SER A 592 -2.89 -16.19 -21.00
CA SER A 592 -1.86 -17.01 -21.69
C SER A 592 -2.33 -17.50 -23.07
N GLY A 593 -3.65 -17.53 -23.34
CA GLY A 593 -4.19 -17.97 -24.63
C GLY A 593 -3.94 -19.46 -24.95
N GLN A 594 -3.54 -20.26 -23.94
CA GLN A 594 -3.22 -21.69 -24.10
C GLN A 594 -4.46 -22.57 -24.35
N THR A 595 -5.66 -22.09 -24.04
CA THR A 595 -6.90 -22.84 -24.23
C THR A 595 -7.66 -22.36 -25.46
N ASP A 596 -8.09 -23.28 -26.32
CA ASP A 596 -8.80 -22.96 -27.57
C ASP A 596 -10.11 -22.19 -27.34
N ALA A 597 -10.70 -22.30 -26.13
CA ALA A 597 -11.95 -21.64 -25.76
C ALA A 597 -11.85 -20.10 -25.67
N PHE A 598 -10.67 -19.51 -25.50
CA PHE A 598 -10.51 -18.06 -25.27
C PHE A 598 -9.53 -17.37 -26.23
N LYS A 599 -9.04 -18.06 -27.27
CA LYS A 599 -8.06 -17.51 -28.22
C LYS A 599 -8.55 -16.28 -28.99
N ASP A 600 -9.84 -16.22 -29.32
CA ASP A 600 -10.43 -15.10 -30.08
C ASP A 600 -10.83 -13.90 -29.21
N ALA A 601 -10.96 -14.10 -27.89
CA ALA A 601 -11.35 -13.06 -26.94
C ALA A 601 -10.16 -12.43 -26.20
N ALA A 602 -9.02 -13.12 -26.13
CA ALA A 602 -7.85 -12.67 -25.39
C ALA A 602 -7.07 -11.57 -26.17
N PRO A 603 -6.74 -10.42 -25.54
CA PRO A 603 -5.97 -9.38 -26.20
C PRO A 603 -4.50 -9.81 -26.41
N SER A 604 -3.91 -9.43 -27.54
CA SER A 604 -2.47 -9.60 -27.78
C SER A 604 -1.67 -8.64 -26.89
N LEU A 605 -1.00 -9.17 -25.87
CA LEU A 605 -0.25 -8.40 -24.88
C LEU A 605 1.26 -8.58 -25.05
N HIS A 606 2.05 -7.55 -24.76
CA HIS A 606 3.51 -7.67 -24.74
C HIS A 606 3.98 -8.46 -23.52
N TYR A 607 3.36 -8.21 -22.36
CA TYR A 607 3.65 -8.90 -21.11
C TYR A 607 2.36 -9.43 -20.46
N TYR A 608 1.94 -10.63 -20.83
CA TYR A 608 0.73 -11.27 -20.29
C TYR A 608 0.75 -11.45 -18.75
N TRP A 609 1.93 -11.54 -18.13
CA TRP A 609 2.08 -11.67 -16.68
C TRP A 609 1.68 -10.41 -15.91
N VAL A 610 1.67 -9.25 -16.55
CA VAL A 610 1.38 -7.96 -15.90
C VAL A 610 -0.09 -7.89 -15.49
N PRO A 611 -1.09 -8.08 -16.38
CA PRO A 611 -2.50 -8.19 -15.98
C PRO A 611 -2.77 -9.30 -14.97
N ILE A 612 -2.09 -10.45 -15.10
CA ILE A 612 -2.24 -11.56 -14.13
C ILE A 612 -1.80 -11.10 -12.74
N LEU A 613 -0.65 -10.43 -12.63
CA LEU A 613 -0.16 -9.89 -11.36
C LEU A 613 -1.14 -8.86 -10.78
N THR A 614 -1.73 -7.99 -11.62
CA THR A 614 -2.76 -7.04 -11.18
C THR A 614 -3.99 -7.75 -10.63
N VAL A 615 -4.46 -8.79 -11.31
CA VAL A 615 -5.61 -9.60 -10.88
C VAL A 615 -5.28 -10.34 -9.58
N LEU A 616 -4.08 -10.90 -9.42
CA LEU A 616 -3.64 -11.55 -8.19
C LEU A 616 -3.59 -10.57 -7.01
N VAL A 617 -2.99 -9.39 -7.19
CA VAL A 617 -2.92 -8.36 -6.15
C VAL A 617 -4.32 -7.82 -5.83
N GLY A 618 -5.12 -7.50 -6.85
CA GLY A 618 -6.47 -6.98 -6.67
C GLY A 618 -7.40 -7.99 -6.01
N SER A 619 -7.37 -9.26 -6.41
CA SER A 619 -8.16 -10.33 -5.76
C SER A 619 -7.72 -10.56 -4.31
N TYR A 620 -6.43 -10.45 -4.00
CA TYR A 620 -5.94 -10.50 -2.62
C TYR A 620 -6.47 -9.34 -1.78
N LEU A 621 -6.48 -8.12 -2.32
CA LEU A 621 -7.03 -6.95 -1.62
C LEU A 621 -8.54 -7.08 -1.38
N ILE A 622 -9.28 -7.59 -2.36
CA ILE A 622 -10.72 -7.87 -2.26
C ILE A 622 -10.98 -8.91 -1.17
N ALA A 623 -10.30 -10.07 -1.26
CA ALA A 623 -10.41 -11.11 -0.25
C ALA A 623 -10.02 -10.56 1.13
N HIS A 624 -8.91 -9.84 1.25
CA HIS A 624 -8.51 -9.21 2.51
C HIS A 624 -9.61 -8.32 3.10
N GLY A 625 -10.28 -7.50 2.30
CA GLY A 625 -11.42 -6.69 2.73
C GLY A 625 -12.56 -7.54 3.30
N PHE A 626 -13.00 -8.57 2.58
CA PHE A 626 -14.08 -9.46 3.01
C PHE A 626 -13.73 -10.25 4.29
N PHE A 627 -12.55 -10.86 4.33
CA PHE A 627 -12.08 -11.60 5.51
C PHE A 627 -11.81 -10.70 6.71
N SER A 628 -11.51 -9.41 6.50
CA SER A 628 -11.32 -8.46 7.62
C SER A 628 -12.61 -8.26 8.42
N VAL A 629 -13.79 -8.31 7.79
CA VAL A 629 -15.08 -8.24 8.49
C VAL A 629 -15.22 -9.43 9.43
N TYR A 630 -14.89 -10.61 8.91
CA TYR A 630 -14.96 -11.86 9.67
C TYR A 630 -13.95 -11.86 10.83
N ALA A 631 -12.71 -11.40 10.59
CA ALA A 631 -11.71 -11.23 11.65
C ALA A 631 -12.18 -10.24 12.73
N MET A 632 -12.81 -9.13 12.35
CA MET A 632 -13.41 -8.20 13.32
C MET A 632 -14.57 -8.82 14.11
N CYS A 633 -15.37 -9.70 13.48
CA CYS A 633 -16.42 -10.45 14.15
C CYS A 633 -15.84 -11.37 15.22
N VAL A 634 -14.85 -12.20 14.85
CA VAL A 634 -14.18 -13.13 15.76
C VAL A 634 -13.60 -12.39 16.97
N ASP A 635 -12.84 -11.32 16.76
CA ASP A 635 -12.24 -10.54 17.84
C ASP A 635 -13.30 -9.92 18.76
N THR A 636 -14.38 -9.41 18.19
CA THR A 636 -15.46 -8.79 18.97
C THR A 636 -16.17 -9.82 19.84
N LEU A 637 -16.53 -10.98 19.27
CA LEU A 637 -17.17 -12.05 20.02
C LEU A 637 -16.24 -12.62 21.08
N PHE A 638 -14.95 -12.75 20.77
CA PHE A 638 -13.95 -13.21 21.72
C PHE A 638 -13.80 -12.25 22.90
N LEU A 639 -13.72 -10.93 22.65
CA LEU A 639 -13.63 -9.95 23.72
C LEU A 639 -14.93 -9.88 24.55
N CYS A 640 -16.09 -9.95 23.90
CA CYS A 640 -17.38 -10.05 24.59
C CYS A 640 -17.45 -11.32 25.46
N PHE A 641 -16.90 -12.42 24.98
CA PHE A 641 -16.80 -13.67 25.75
C PHE A 641 -15.90 -13.54 26.97
N CYS A 642 -14.70 -12.96 26.84
CA CYS A 642 -13.83 -12.73 27.99
C CYS A 642 -14.52 -11.86 29.04
N GLU A 643 -15.26 -10.86 28.60
CA GLU A 643 -16.03 -10.00 29.49
C GLU A 643 -17.23 -10.71 30.13
N ASP A 644 -17.94 -11.57 29.38
CA ASP A 644 -19.05 -12.40 29.88
C ASP A 644 -18.58 -13.32 31.00
N LEU A 645 -17.38 -13.91 30.85
CA LEU A 645 -16.76 -14.74 31.88
C LEU A 645 -16.39 -13.99 33.16
N GLU A 646 -15.97 -12.72 33.08
CA GLU A 646 -15.63 -11.94 34.26
C GLU A 646 -16.87 -11.44 35.01
N ARG A 647 -17.99 -11.23 34.30
CA ARG A 647 -19.19 -10.58 34.87
C ARG A 647 -20.28 -11.54 35.29
N ASN A 648 -20.45 -12.61 34.53
CA ASN A 648 -21.54 -13.56 34.72
C ASN A 648 -20.97 -14.85 35.33
N ASP A 649 -21.70 -15.38 36.31
CA ASP A 649 -21.34 -16.58 37.07
C ASP A 649 -22.20 -17.79 36.63
N GLY A 650 -23.15 -17.58 35.71
CA GLY A 650 -24.06 -18.61 35.24
C GLY A 650 -25.23 -18.86 36.19
N SER A 651 -25.42 -18.03 37.22
CA SER A 651 -26.60 -18.06 38.08
C SER A 651 -27.86 -17.61 37.32
N ALA A 652 -29.04 -17.95 37.83
CA ALA A 652 -30.30 -17.49 37.25
C ALA A 652 -30.45 -15.95 37.23
N ALA A 653 -29.69 -15.24 38.07
CA ALA A 653 -29.63 -13.78 38.09
C ALA A 653 -28.63 -13.19 37.09
N ARG A 654 -27.58 -13.94 36.73
CA ARG A 654 -26.51 -13.54 35.79
C ARG A 654 -26.14 -14.72 34.86
N PRO A 655 -27.05 -15.09 33.94
CA PRO A 655 -26.78 -16.18 33.01
C PRO A 655 -25.71 -15.77 31.99
N TYR A 656 -24.92 -16.75 31.54
CA TYR A 656 -24.02 -16.54 30.40
C TYR A 656 -24.82 -16.30 29.11
N HIS A 657 -24.36 -15.37 28.28
CA HIS A 657 -24.99 -15.05 26.99
C HIS A 657 -24.48 -15.94 25.84
N MET A 658 -23.39 -16.67 26.06
CA MET A 658 -22.80 -17.59 25.09
C MET A 658 -23.57 -18.91 24.90
N THR A 659 -23.41 -19.56 23.76
CA THR A 659 -23.94 -20.90 23.49
C THR A 659 -23.32 -21.96 24.40
N THR A 660 -24.11 -22.98 24.80
CA THR A 660 -23.68 -24.07 25.69
C THR A 660 -22.47 -24.85 25.16
N GLU A 661 -22.38 -25.07 23.84
CA GLU A 661 -21.24 -25.78 23.22
C GLU A 661 -19.93 -25.00 23.35
N LEU A 662 -19.95 -23.71 23.03
CA LEU A 662 -18.80 -22.81 23.17
C LEU A 662 -18.35 -22.69 24.64
N ARG A 663 -19.32 -22.58 25.56
CA ARG A 663 -19.06 -22.57 27.01
C ARG A 663 -18.31 -23.82 27.45
N TYR A 664 -18.82 -25.00 27.09
CA TYR A 664 -18.23 -26.28 27.50
C TYR A 664 -16.78 -26.41 27.05
N ILE A 665 -16.48 -26.03 25.80
CA ILE A 665 -15.15 -26.17 25.22
C ILE A 665 -14.17 -25.19 25.88
N LEU A 666 -14.58 -23.93 26.07
CA LEU A 666 -13.70 -22.90 26.61
C LEU A 666 -13.50 -23.00 28.13
N MET A 667 -14.49 -23.50 28.87
CA MET A 667 -14.36 -23.79 30.31
C MET A 667 -13.47 -25.02 30.55
N LYS A 668 -13.58 -26.06 29.71
CA LYS A 668 -12.68 -27.22 29.77
C LYS A 668 -11.21 -26.85 29.58
N ASP A 669 -10.92 -25.88 28.71
CA ASP A 669 -9.57 -25.31 28.56
C ASP A 669 -9.14 -24.38 29.71
N ALA A 670 -10.09 -23.89 30.51
CA ALA A 670 -9.80 -23.15 31.73
C ALA A 670 -9.35 -24.04 32.86
N ASP A 671 -10.08 -25.13 33.06
CA ASP A 671 -9.74 -26.11 34.07
C ASP A 671 -8.40 -26.79 33.72
N ALA A 672 -8.14 -27.02 32.43
CA ALA A 672 -6.87 -27.58 31.93
C ALA A 672 -5.67 -26.61 32.01
N ALA A 673 -5.91 -25.29 32.01
CA ALA A 673 -4.86 -24.29 32.19
C ALA A 673 -4.60 -23.94 33.67
N GLN A 674 -5.57 -24.24 34.55
CA GLN A 674 -5.48 -24.02 36.00
C GLN A 674 -5.01 -25.26 36.77
N THR A 675 -4.73 -26.39 36.12
CA THR A 675 -4.04 -27.53 36.75
C THR A 675 -2.52 -27.40 36.54
N PRO A 676 -1.74 -26.85 37.50
CA PRO A 676 -0.35 -27.21 37.61
C PRO A 676 -0.26 -28.67 38.06
N THR A 677 0.70 -29.39 37.51
CA THR A 677 1.10 -30.75 37.87
C THR A 677 1.06 -31.03 39.38
N SER A 678 0.06 -31.79 39.84
CA SER A 678 0.11 -32.58 41.06
C SER A 678 -0.74 -33.86 40.90
N ARG A 679 -0.22 -34.80 40.11
CA ARG A 679 -0.33 -36.25 40.38
C ARG A 679 1.12 -36.62 40.76
N ASP A 680 1.46 -36.98 41.98
CA ASP A 680 0.87 -37.97 42.87
C ASP A 680 0.90 -37.51 44.33
N GLU A 681 -0.19 -37.76 45.05
CA GLU A 681 -0.16 -38.20 46.44
C GLU A 681 -1.58 -38.68 46.80
N THR A 682 -1.85 -39.97 46.55
CA THR A 682 -2.96 -40.67 47.17
C THR A 682 -2.66 -40.81 48.66
N MET A 683 -3.15 -39.86 49.45
CA MET A 683 -3.32 -39.99 50.89
C MET A 683 -4.52 -40.92 51.14
N GLN A 684 -4.24 -42.13 51.63
CA GLN A 684 -5.24 -43.07 52.11
C GLN A 684 -5.98 -42.45 53.30
N LEU A 685 -7.29 -42.22 53.15
CA LEU A 685 -8.19 -42.00 54.28
C LEU A 685 -8.69 -43.36 54.79
N THR A 686 -8.38 -43.65 56.05
CA THR A 686 -9.05 -44.64 56.90
C THR A 686 -10.55 -44.33 57.04
N PRO A 687 -11.42 -45.35 57.15
CA PRO A 687 -12.86 -45.15 57.31
C PRO A 687 -13.23 -44.81 58.76
N PRO A 688 -14.34 -44.08 59.00
CA PRO A 688 -14.81 -43.78 60.34
C PRO A 688 -15.59 -44.95 60.93
N ASP A 689 -15.26 -45.23 62.18
CA ASP A 689 -15.96 -46.11 63.10
C ASP A 689 -17.38 -45.58 63.42
N LYS A 690 -18.38 -46.44 63.24
CA LYS A 690 -19.76 -46.32 63.74
C LYS A 690 -20.36 -47.73 63.75
N THR A 691 -20.36 -48.41 64.90
CA THR A 691 -21.50 -48.53 65.83
C THR A 691 -21.32 -49.73 66.75
N MET A 692 -21.57 -49.51 68.03
CA MET A 692 -21.86 -50.52 69.05
C MET A 692 -22.84 -51.58 68.55
N GLU A 693 -22.43 -52.84 68.59
CA GLU A 693 -23.25 -53.97 69.05
C GLU A 693 -22.36 -54.82 69.98
N ASN A 694 -22.76 -54.83 71.26
CA ASN A 694 -22.28 -55.59 72.43
C ASN A 694 -20.88 -55.28 73.00
#